data_AF-A0A2E5ZCB7-F1
#
_entry.id   AF-A0A2E5ZCB7-F1
#
_cell.length_a   1.000
_cell.length_b   1.000
_cell.length_c   1.000
_cell.angle_alpha   90.00
_cell.angle_beta   90.00
_cell.angle_gamma   90.00
#
_symmetry.space_group_name_H-M   'P 1'
#
loop_
_entity.id
_entity.type
_entity.pdbx_description
1 polymer ?
#
loop_
_entity_poly.entity_id
_entity_poly.type
_entity_poly.pdbx_seq_one_letter_code
_entity_poly.pdbx_strand_id
1 'polypeptide(L)'
;MAGRRTTLAILVMLTLLLPLSSSSISLDRTSRGGFDADGDWILSVESETHWNWWSEWSRDKDSNSIDDRLEWLIHQSEEIQRDWWRRAPEGSARIFVDYDHHPTDSDIEELEAMGVDVTFRFGYLDTVSANAPLDTISDEGILSLPGVVMIEDLGLAETHMHQAVPNMGVNTVWENFGLDGTGSVIAVLDTGVRGDHEGLNDMDDDPFTCIEDPPDPNPLDPEPTPIPSDCDPKIIAFFDAVFTDEEQDPSTSYDSGTHGTHVAGIAAGSGGGQTDPGSGLRYVGAAPGAYLINILGCCDGDIEDVMQGAQWAIDNKEKYGIDIVTSSLGEQQLELHVDNDGSSAWSRQMDMVVEAGIITTLSAGNEFGGATFAGCNTIDSPGDAALPVTVASLDKDLGLAIYSSRGYTSDFRVKPDVATIGSDIMAPDAASQDGYTSKSGTSMATPLMAGIAALMVQANPDLTPSEFKAIISAHSIERDIQLFDDPGFNDCSILETRPDNEFGYGQADPTAFVEAAGSIDRSLNVSIDVFTMEEVLNESTIEGTSSGAQPGSSGSESQSRVEIRVGGGEWKEALDNSPLEDWSLWSIKLDSHSESGNSTLYARLVVDQEHISPVDARRVILLDLPASSIGSSEELDSSMILIIAVSLMFSVLAGYIILHRKRLIEDWFDGENLTDNRLRRTLSLCILYFAQGLPWGFAVVAFVAYLADSGFEAAETGAILATVALPWTFKWIWGPVIDTLNIPLYGKRRLWVLFAQFGMAVTIGTILFVPDLIDQIDIVIKLMFVHNIFASLQDVSTDALAVDVLQDDEVARVNGYMFASKRAGMIVGGAILGGLVNTIGIRNMLAIQLPILLLIMVLPMFLYERPGTKLFPWSTKTSESSEDENQASMTDSVEVDERLYWDEPEESKWWAAVSVGKATFEEKISIPAFITIIGILIFVSGLVFAIISVDLEVPFYSKAKMVALAFFAAAVFAALVDRIGSGSKEDDRLLPKVPNPFNLGLPQSSRRTLAQTSFNLTKAFHLKSSFLLIFCCLLTEMYYFLDPIIIDILVVQSGWGDAKYSLIVGGGGILATMFGQIAGGFLGEKFGVRRMGMIGFTCLAICNGMLAVLEPVWTNTPVMVFYVLVKGFVTGVAFIAVVSVCMKMTWSKVGGTQFTAYMSLFNLGGVIALSKTGQVLEFFDNDVIPAIYAGAALTLIAVFFLIFIDPEECNRVLENKSEGDRTKDAVIMDDDIGDKWWDGGADSASAS
;
A
#
# COMPACT_ATOMS: atom_id res chain seq x y z
N MET A 1 -8.51 22.79 45.85
CA MET A 1 -9.13 21.64 45.18
C MET A 1 -9.06 21.70 43.64
N ALA A 2 -8.88 22.88 43.02
CA ALA A 2 -8.63 23.02 41.57
C ALA A 2 -7.40 22.22 41.06
N GLY A 3 -6.34 22.12 41.87
CA GLY A 3 -5.15 21.35 41.52
C GLY A 3 -5.44 19.88 41.18
N ARG A 4 -6.33 19.20 41.92
CA ARG A 4 -6.63 17.77 41.70
C ARG A 4 -7.31 17.47 40.36
N ARG A 5 -8.07 18.41 39.80
CA ARG A 5 -8.78 18.23 38.51
C ARG A 5 -7.84 18.44 37.32
N THR A 6 -6.93 19.41 37.42
CA THR A 6 -5.86 19.61 36.43
C THR A 6 -4.85 18.47 36.48
N THR A 7 -4.50 17.99 37.68
CA THR A 7 -3.63 16.83 37.83
C THR A 7 -4.27 15.56 37.28
N LEU A 8 -5.59 15.36 37.40
CA LEU A 8 -6.27 14.19 36.80
C LEU A 8 -6.36 14.28 35.28
N ALA A 9 -6.64 15.46 34.70
CA ALA A 9 -6.66 15.66 33.25
C ALA A 9 -5.25 15.53 32.63
N ILE A 10 -4.22 16.02 33.33
CA ILE A 10 -2.82 15.82 32.97
C ILE A 10 -2.41 14.36 33.19
N LEU A 11 -2.90 13.68 34.23
CA LEU A 11 -2.65 12.25 34.44
C LEU A 11 -3.27 11.42 33.33
N VAL A 12 -4.51 11.73 32.92
CA VAL A 12 -5.21 11.01 31.83
C VAL A 12 -4.52 11.25 30.49
N MET A 13 -4.05 12.48 30.21
CA MET A 13 -3.18 12.75 29.06
C MET A 13 -1.84 12.02 29.15
N LEU A 14 -1.19 12.00 30.32
CA LEU A 14 0.10 11.31 30.51
C LEU A 14 -0.04 9.79 30.44
N THR A 15 -1.15 9.20 30.91
CA THR A 15 -1.43 7.76 30.80
C THR A 15 -1.81 7.34 29.38
N LEU A 16 -2.33 8.26 28.57
CA LEU A 16 -2.59 8.04 27.13
C LEU A 16 -1.35 8.30 26.26
N LEU A 17 -0.37 9.08 26.75
CA LEU A 17 0.94 9.28 26.11
C LEU A 17 2.00 8.25 26.54
N LEU A 18 1.77 7.53 27.65
CA LEU A 18 2.68 6.52 28.17
C LEU A 18 2.97 5.35 27.20
N PRO A 19 2.04 4.88 26.33
CA PRO A 19 2.37 3.89 25.29
C PRO A 19 3.23 4.45 24.15
N LEU A 20 3.41 5.78 24.04
CA LEU A 20 4.26 6.43 23.04
C LEU A 20 5.65 6.80 23.58
N SER A 21 5.96 6.42 24.83
CA SER A 21 7.20 6.84 25.53
C SER A 21 8.02 5.69 26.10
N SER A 22 7.67 4.43 25.82
CA SER A 22 8.46 3.27 26.24
C SER A 22 9.16 2.60 25.06
N SER A 23 10.14 3.29 24.49
CA SER A 23 11.30 2.67 23.86
C SER A 23 12.48 3.65 23.91
N SER A 24 13.28 3.53 24.97
CA SER A 24 14.72 3.81 24.95
C SER A 24 15.34 3.46 26.31
N ILE A 25 16.18 2.44 26.32
CA ILE A 25 17.21 2.24 27.32
C ILE A 25 18.42 3.06 26.84
N SER A 26 18.91 3.96 27.69
CA SER A 26 20.18 4.67 27.45
C SER A 26 21.36 3.80 27.86
N LEU A 27 22.42 3.79 27.04
CA LEU A 27 23.79 3.55 27.50
C LEU A 27 24.64 4.77 27.17
N ASP A 28 25.17 5.36 28.24
CA ASP A 28 26.02 6.54 28.31
C ASP A 28 27.31 6.38 27.46
N ARG A 29 27.67 7.35 26.60
CA ARG A 29 29.03 7.45 26.02
C ARG A 29 29.37 8.87 25.54
N THR A 30 30.60 9.25 25.86
CA THR A 30 31.29 10.54 25.68
C THR A 30 31.38 11.04 24.22
N SER A 31 31.18 12.35 24.03
CA SER A 31 31.23 13.09 22.75
C SER A 31 32.59 13.03 22.01
N ARG A 32 32.57 12.76 20.69
CA ARG A 32 33.74 12.59 19.78
C ARG A 32 33.60 13.47 18.51
N GLY A 33 34.73 13.91 17.91
CA GLY A 33 34.78 14.86 16.79
C GLY A 33 36.21 15.22 16.34
N GLY A 34 36.35 16.19 15.44
CA GLY A 34 37.59 16.71 14.84
C GLY A 34 37.58 18.25 14.76
N PHE A 35 38.66 18.88 14.28
CA PHE A 35 38.72 20.34 14.08
C PHE A 35 38.52 20.70 12.61
N ASP A 36 37.67 21.67 12.33
CA ASP A 36 37.46 22.22 10.98
C ASP A 36 38.60 23.16 10.55
N ALA A 37 38.54 23.65 9.31
CA ALA A 37 39.51 24.57 8.72
C ALA A 37 39.73 25.89 9.50
N ASP A 38 38.73 26.37 10.24
CA ASP A 38 38.85 27.56 11.10
C ASP A 38 39.44 27.24 12.50
N GLY A 39 39.61 25.95 12.81
CA GLY A 39 40.15 25.45 14.07
C GLY A 39 39.11 25.28 15.18
N ASP A 40 37.83 25.24 14.83
CA ASP A 40 36.71 24.98 15.75
C ASP A 40 36.41 23.48 15.83
N TRP A 41 36.06 22.99 17.03
CA TRP A 41 35.82 21.57 17.27
C TRP A 41 34.39 21.17 16.86
N ILE A 42 34.29 20.26 15.90
CA ILE A 42 33.03 19.79 15.31
C ILE A 42 32.82 18.32 15.63
N LEU A 43 31.59 17.97 16.02
CA LEU A 43 31.22 16.59 16.31
C LEU A 43 31.05 15.82 14.99
N SER A 44 31.52 14.58 14.97
CA SER A 44 31.26 13.64 13.89
C SER A 44 29.84 13.10 14.00
N VAL A 45 29.09 13.07 12.89
CA VAL A 45 27.76 12.43 12.85
C VAL A 45 27.84 10.93 12.54
N GLU A 46 28.98 10.45 12.04
CA GLU A 46 29.21 9.05 11.66
C GLU A 46 29.85 8.20 12.77
N SER A 47 30.58 8.84 13.69
CA SER A 47 31.38 8.19 14.75
C SER A 47 30.60 7.42 15.82
N GLU A 48 29.27 7.51 15.82
CA GLU A 48 28.40 6.66 16.65
C GLU A 48 28.31 5.23 16.11
N THR A 49 28.54 5.02 14.81
CA THR A 49 28.31 3.75 14.09
C THR A 49 29.60 3.16 13.49
N HIS A 50 30.44 3.98 12.84
CA HIS A 50 31.69 3.53 12.19
C HIS A 50 32.87 4.37 12.69
N TRP A 51 33.77 3.77 13.47
CA TRP A 51 34.92 4.46 14.08
C TRP A 51 36.20 4.18 13.29
N ASN A 52 36.89 5.24 12.85
CA ASN A 52 38.17 5.17 12.14
C ASN A 52 38.20 4.12 11.01
N TRP A 53 37.07 3.93 10.32
CA TRP A 53 36.95 2.89 9.29
C TRP A 53 38.00 3.05 8.19
N TRP A 54 38.35 4.31 7.89
CA TRP A 54 39.39 4.70 6.94
C TRP A 54 40.78 4.15 7.29
N SER A 55 41.06 3.82 8.55
CA SER A 55 42.34 3.22 8.96
C SER A 55 42.50 1.74 8.61
N GLU A 56 41.41 1.07 8.26
CA GLU A 56 41.37 -0.33 7.85
C GLU A 56 40.70 -0.48 6.47
N TRP A 57 40.63 0.62 5.69
CA TRP A 57 39.93 0.63 4.41
C TRP A 57 40.64 -0.28 3.40
N SER A 58 39.94 -1.34 2.99
CA SER A 58 40.51 -2.42 2.17
C SER A 58 41.00 -1.98 0.78
N ARG A 59 40.58 -0.80 0.32
CA ARG A 59 40.97 -0.20 -0.97
C ARG A 59 42.05 0.88 -0.85
N ASP A 60 42.55 1.13 0.35
CA ASP A 60 43.76 1.93 0.60
C ASP A 60 44.84 0.98 1.16
N LYS A 61 45.36 0.10 0.30
CA LYS A 61 46.27 -0.99 0.74
C LYS A 61 47.64 -0.48 1.16
N ASP A 62 48.07 0.66 0.64
CA ASP A 62 49.32 1.29 1.04
C ASP A 62 49.15 2.29 2.19
N SER A 63 47.91 2.50 2.65
CA SER A 63 47.52 3.35 3.77
C SER A 63 47.91 4.81 3.57
N ASN A 64 47.81 5.30 2.33
CA ASN A 64 48.11 6.67 1.94
C ASN A 64 46.88 7.59 2.00
N SER A 65 45.72 7.08 2.40
CA SER A 65 44.44 7.80 2.50
C SER A 65 43.83 8.21 1.16
N ILE A 66 44.22 7.55 0.07
CA ILE A 66 43.59 7.59 -1.25
C ILE A 66 43.18 6.17 -1.62
N ASP A 67 41.99 6.00 -2.20
CA ASP A 67 41.63 4.72 -2.80
C ASP A 67 42.63 4.36 -3.94
N ASP A 68 43.29 3.21 -3.82
CA ASP A 68 44.30 2.69 -4.78
C ASP A 68 43.75 2.65 -6.23
N ARG A 69 42.44 2.46 -6.39
CA ARG A 69 41.76 2.45 -7.70
C ARG A 69 41.64 3.86 -8.26
N LEU A 70 41.32 4.85 -7.42
CA LEU A 70 41.32 6.26 -7.80
C LEU A 70 42.72 6.66 -8.26
N GLU A 71 43.73 6.25 -7.49
CA GLU A 71 45.14 6.50 -7.82
C GLU A 71 45.50 5.90 -9.19
N TRP A 72 45.10 4.66 -9.46
CA TRP A 72 45.32 4.02 -10.76
C TRP A 72 44.59 4.74 -11.91
N LEU A 73 43.35 5.18 -11.71
CA LEU A 73 42.51 5.88 -12.70
C LEU A 73 43.11 7.23 -13.12
N ILE A 74 43.70 7.97 -12.17
CA ILE A 74 44.38 9.25 -12.42
C ILE A 74 45.57 9.07 -13.39
N HIS A 75 46.15 7.86 -13.47
CA HIS A 75 47.27 7.55 -14.34
C HIS A 75 46.87 6.92 -15.70
N GLN A 76 45.58 6.69 -15.96
CA GLN A 76 45.09 6.13 -17.22
C GLN A 76 45.05 7.18 -18.35
N SER A 77 44.75 6.73 -19.57
CA SER A 77 44.60 7.64 -20.72
C SER A 77 43.39 8.56 -20.55
N GLU A 78 43.44 9.76 -21.13
CA GLU A 78 42.33 10.74 -21.10
C GLU A 78 40.99 10.16 -21.62
N GLU A 79 41.05 9.18 -22.51
CA GLU A 79 39.87 8.48 -23.02
C GLU A 79 39.20 7.60 -21.95
N ILE A 80 40.00 6.83 -21.20
CA ILE A 80 39.51 6.00 -20.07
C ILE A 80 38.98 6.89 -18.95
N GLN A 81 39.68 7.98 -18.64
CA GLN A 81 39.26 8.94 -17.61
C GLN A 81 37.93 9.60 -17.95
N ARG A 82 37.73 9.98 -19.22
CA ARG A 82 36.47 10.56 -19.70
C ARG A 82 35.34 9.54 -19.72
N ASP A 83 35.62 8.30 -20.08
CA ASP A 83 34.63 7.22 -20.08
C ASP A 83 34.25 6.75 -18.67
N TRP A 84 35.15 6.90 -17.70
CA TRP A 84 34.91 6.60 -16.29
C TRP A 84 34.17 7.75 -15.59
N TRP A 85 34.71 8.96 -15.63
CA TRP A 85 34.08 10.16 -15.05
C TRP A 85 33.27 10.94 -16.09
N ARG A 86 32.32 10.27 -16.76
CA ARG A 86 31.52 10.83 -17.89
C ARG A 86 30.82 12.16 -17.62
N ARG A 87 30.63 12.51 -16.33
CA ARG A 87 29.95 13.73 -15.87
C ARG A 87 30.90 14.77 -15.25
N ALA A 88 32.19 14.49 -15.13
CA ALA A 88 33.19 15.44 -14.66
C ALA A 88 33.73 16.28 -15.84
N PRO A 89 34.14 17.55 -15.60
CA PRO A 89 34.84 18.36 -16.61
C PRO A 89 36.12 17.68 -17.12
N GLU A 90 36.53 17.96 -18.37
CA GLU A 90 37.78 17.41 -18.92
C GLU A 90 38.99 17.76 -18.03
N GLY A 91 39.75 16.74 -17.64
CA GLY A 91 40.88 16.87 -16.71
C GLY A 91 40.51 16.88 -15.22
N SER A 92 39.26 16.54 -14.87
CA SER A 92 38.79 16.40 -13.48
C SER A 92 38.26 14.98 -13.21
N ALA A 93 38.46 14.49 -12.00
CA ALA A 93 37.85 13.27 -11.48
C ALA A 93 36.63 13.60 -10.62
N ARG A 94 35.69 12.65 -10.50
CA ARG A 94 34.59 12.75 -9.56
C ARG A 94 34.85 11.82 -8.38
N ILE A 95 34.93 12.39 -7.19
CA ILE A 95 35.46 11.75 -5.98
C ILE A 95 34.54 11.93 -4.78
N PHE A 96 34.73 11.10 -3.75
CA PHE A 96 34.32 11.39 -2.38
C PHE A 96 35.52 11.90 -1.57
N VAL A 97 35.27 12.83 -0.66
CA VAL A 97 36.25 13.35 0.31
C VAL A 97 35.65 13.16 1.69
N ASP A 98 36.27 12.31 2.49
CA ASP A 98 35.82 11.91 3.82
C ASP A 98 36.58 12.68 4.89
N TYR A 99 35.89 13.02 5.98
CA TYR A 99 36.40 13.79 7.11
C TYR A 99 36.23 13.02 8.44
N ASP A 100 37.06 13.33 9.44
CA ASP A 100 36.93 12.82 10.82
C ASP A 100 35.83 13.51 11.64
N HIS A 101 35.18 14.51 11.05
CA HIS A 101 34.10 15.31 11.60
C HIS A 101 33.14 15.70 10.49
N HIS A 102 31.95 16.18 10.86
CA HIS A 102 31.00 16.56 9.82
C HIS A 102 31.50 17.78 9.04
N PRO A 103 31.73 17.67 7.71
CA PRO A 103 32.36 18.72 6.91
C PRO A 103 31.61 20.03 7.10
N THR A 104 32.27 21.15 7.31
CA THR A 104 31.66 22.47 7.55
C THR A 104 31.73 23.37 6.32
N ASP A 105 31.05 24.52 6.36
CA ASP A 105 31.09 25.49 5.26
C ASP A 105 32.52 26.03 5.02
N SER A 106 33.35 26.07 6.06
CA SER A 106 34.76 26.48 5.97
C SER A 106 35.59 25.45 5.20
N ASP A 107 35.37 24.16 5.47
CA ASP A 107 36.04 23.06 4.76
C ASP A 107 35.65 23.03 3.26
N ILE A 108 34.40 23.40 2.95
CA ILE A 108 33.93 23.55 1.56
C ILE A 108 34.61 24.74 0.88
N GLU A 109 34.71 25.89 1.56
CA GLU A 109 35.37 27.09 1.00
C GLU A 109 36.86 26.83 0.70
N GLU A 110 37.55 26.01 1.52
CA GLU A 110 38.94 25.61 1.25
C GLU A 110 39.07 24.64 0.07
N LEU A 111 38.17 23.66 -0.05
CA LEU A 111 38.10 22.79 -1.24
C LEU A 111 37.86 23.61 -2.52
N GLU A 112 36.90 24.53 -2.49
CA GLU A 112 36.58 25.40 -3.62
C GLU A 112 37.73 26.36 -3.97
N ALA A 113 38.49 26.83 -2.98
CA ALA A 113 39.67 27.68 -3.19
C ALA A 113 40.80 26.95 -3.96
N MET A 114 40.84 25.62 -3.93
CA MET A 114 41.77 24.79 -4.70
C MET A 114 41.26 24.47 -6.12
N GLY A 115 40.07 24.94 -6.48
CA GLY A 115 39.45 24.67 -7.78
C GLY A 115 38.65 23.37 -7.83
N VAL A 116 38.36 22.76 -6.67
CA VAL A 116 37.47 21.59 -6.53
C VAL A 116 36.01 22.06 -6.48
N ASP A 117 35.15 21.48 -7.32
CA ASP A 117 33.73 21.82 -7.39
C ASP A 117 32.92 20.82 -6.57
N VAL A 118 32.52 21.21 -5.35
CA VAL A 118 31.75 20.34 -4.46
C VAL A 118 30.33 20.16 -5.00
N THR A 119 30.02 18.94 -5.43
CA THR A 119 28.75 18.61 -6.10
C THR A 119 27.63 18.25 -5.13
N PHE A 120 27.95 17.68 -3.97
CA PHE A 120 26.98 17.22 -2.99
C PHE A 120 27.62 17.05 -1.61
N ARG A 121 26.94 17.48 -0.55
CA ARG A 121 27.36 17.25 0.84
C ARG A 121 26.38 16.30 1.50
N PHE A 122 26.87 15.20 2.05
CA PHE A 122 26.04 14.18 2.68
C PHE A 122 25.55 14.68 4.04
N GLY A 123 24.31 14.35 4.39
CA GLY A 123 23.67 14.84 5.62
C GLY A 123 23.83 13.93 6.85
N TYR A 124 24.35 12.72 6.66
CA TYR A 124 24.51 11.69 7.71
C TYR A 124 25.85 10.95 7.62
N LEU A 125 26.68 11.29 6.65
CA LEU A 125 28.05 10.81 6.52
C LEU A 125 28.97 12.01 6.71
N ASP A 126 30.16 11.78 7.24
CA ASP A 126 31.18 12.80 7.37
C ASP A 126 31.94 12.98 6.04
N THR A 127 31.21 13.04 4.92
CA THR A 127 31.73 12.94 3.54
C THR A 127 31.13 14.01 2.63
N VAL A 128 31.88 14.42 1.60
CA VAL A 128 31.37 15.22 0.48
C VAL A 128 31.72 14.60 -0.87
N SER A 129 30.84 14.76 -1.86
CA SER A 129 31.13 14.39 -3.25
C SER A 129 31.53 15.63 -4.05
N ALA A 130 32.63 15.56 -4.78
CA ALA A 130 33.16 16.69 -5.53
C ALA A 130 33.72 16.29 -6.91
N ASN A 131 33.77 17.25 -7.82
CA ASN A 131 34.59 17.16 -9.04
C ASN A 131 35.92 17.87 -8.74
N ALA A 132 37.00 17.10 -8.66
CA ALA A 132 38.33 17.62 -8.37
C ALA A 132 39.22 17.58 -9.61
N PRO A 133 39.95 18.67 -9.94
CA PRO A 133 41.03 18.60 -10.92
C PRO A 133 42.04 17.51 -10.53
N LEU A 134 42.49 16.70 -11.50
CA LEU A 134 43.34 15.53 -11.21
C LEU A 134 44.65 15.89 -10.48
N ASP A 135 45.17 17.11 -10.69
CA ASP A 135 46.38 17.62 -10.04
C ASP A 135 46.17 18.03 -8.58
N THR A 136 44.92 18.13 -8.12
CA THR A 136 44.58 18.44 -6.72
C THR A 136 44.43 17.20 -5.83
N ILE A 137 44.33 16.00 -6.43
CA ILE A 137 44.22 14.72 -5.71
C ILE A 137 45.64 14.21 -5.40
N SER A 138 46.24 14.75 -4.34
CA SER A 138 47.59 14.36 -3.88
C SER A 138 47.80 14.73 -2.41
N ASP A 139 48.89 14.21 -1.81
CA ASP A 139 49.33 14.53 -0.44
C ASP A 139 49.55 16.03 -0.19
N GLU A 140 49.95 16.78 -1.22
CA GLU A 140 50.15 18.24 -1.15
C GLU A 140 48.89 19.03 -1.57
N GLY A 141 47.81 18.33 -1.93
CA GLY A 141 46.52 18.87 -2.37
C GLY A 141 45.41 18.65 -1.35
N ILE A 142 44.30 18.02 -1.75
CA ILE A 142 43.08 17.84 -0.92
C ILE A 142 43.37 17.15 0.41
N LEU A 143 44.29 16.15 0.45
CA LEU A 143 44.65 15.44 1.69
C LEU A 143 45.38 16.30 2.72
N SER A 144 45.92 17.45 2.32
CA SER A 144 46.60 18.36 3.24
C SER A 144 45.64 19.19 4.09
N LEU A 145 44.33 19.13 3.78
CA LEU A 145 43.28 19.88 4.46
C LEU A 145 43.01 19.36 5.88
N PRO A 146 42.69 20.26 6.84
CA PRO A 146 42.34 19.85 8.20
C PRO A 146 41.13 18.90 8.22
N GLY A 147 41.30 17.74 8.87
CA GLY A 147 40.23 16.79 9.12
C GLY A 147 39.87 15.84 7.97
N VAL A 148 40.46 15.99 6.78
CA VAL A 148 40.32 15.01 5.68
C VAL A 148 41.00 13.70 6.07
N VAL A 149 40.30 12.58 5.91
CA VAL A 149 40.76 11.24 6.30
C VAL A 149 40.86 10.25 5.16
N MET A 150 40.13 10.43 4.07
CA MET A 150 40.15 9.55 2.90
C MET A 150 39.67 10.30 1.65
N ILE A 151 40.16 9.89 0.47
CA ILE A 151 39.61 10.30 -0.83
C ILE A 151 39.28 9.04 -1.65
N GLU A 152 38.01 8.88 -2.03
CA GLU A 152 37.52 7.69 -2.74
C GLU A 152 37.05 7.96 -4.18
N ASP A 153 37.07 6.93 -5.03
CA ASP A 153 36.46 6.96 -6.38
C ASP A 153 34.95 6.68 -6.34
N LEU A 154 34.22 7.24 -7.31
CA LEU A 154 32.79 7.00 -7.49
C LEU A 154 32.57 5.91 -8.57
N GLY A 155 32.30 4.67 -8.16
CA GLY A 155 32.23 3.51 -9.05
C GLY A 155 31.07 3.49 -10.07
N LEU A 156 31.23 2.69 -11.14
CA LEU A 156 30.25 2.41 -12.21
C LEU A 156 29.81 0.93 -12.18
N ALA A 157 28.55 0.63 -12.54
CA ALA A 157 27.98 -0.73 -12.70
C ALA A 157 27.38 -0.93 -14.11
N GLU A 158 27.51 -2.12 -14.72
CA GLU A 158 26.97 -2.51 -16.06
C GLU A 158 26.45 -3.98 -16.08
N THR A 159 25.50 -4.35 -16.99
CA THR A 159 24.50 -5.46 -16.83
C THR A 159 24.33 -6.41 -18.06
N HIS A 160 24.05 -7.74 -17.91
CA HIS A 160 23.61 -8.68 -19.00
C HIS A 160 23.05 -10.08 -18.53
N MET A 161 21.75 -10.41 -18.67
CA MET A 161 21.17 -11.76 -18.33
C MET A 161 21.05 -12.77 -19.47
N HIS A 162 20.99 -12.34 -20.73
CA HIS A 162 20.89 -13.20 -21.93
C HIS A 162 22.08 -14.18 -22.10
N GLN A 163 23.02 -14.20 -21.15
CA GLN A 163 24.25 -14.99 -21.16
C GLN A 163 24.23 -16.11 -20.11
N ALA A 164 23.44 -16.04 -19.03
CA ALA A 164 23.50 -17.04 -17.95
C ALA A 164 22.97 -18.43 -18.36
N VAL A 165 21.76 -18.50 -18.94
CA VAL A 165 21.18 -19.74 -19.49
C VAL A 165 22.03 -20.33 -20.63
N PRO A 166 22.50 -19.53 -21.62
CA PRO A 166 23.40 -20.06 -22.66
C PRO A 166 24.81 -20.43 -22.17
N ASN A 167 25.41 -19.68 -21.24
CA ASN A 167 26.75 -19.98 -20.72
C ASN A 167 26.74 -21.21 -19.79
N MET A 168 25.61 -21.49 -19.12
CA MET A 168 25.40 -22.72 -18.37
C MET A 168 24.94 -23.90 -19.26
N GLY A 169 24.55 -23.63 -20.52
CA GLY A 169 24.18 -24.66 -21.50
C GLY A 169 22.73 -25.16 -21.44
N VAL A 170 21.84 -24.47 -20.72
CA VAL A 170 20.43 -24.87 -20.55
C VAL A 170 19.66 -24.83 -21.88
N ASN A 171 19.92 -23.85 -22.74
CA ASN A 171 19.26 -23.72 -24.05
C ASN A 171 19.46 -24.95 -24.96
N THR A 172 20.55 -25.69 -24.77
CA THR A 172 20.80 -26.90 -25.54
C THR A 172 19.86 -28.05 -25.17
N VAL A 173 19.25 -28.02 -23.98
CA VAL A 173 18.21 -28.98 -23.57
C VAL A 173 16.93 -28.72 -24.36
N TRP A 174 16.51 -27.45 -24.46
CA TRP A 174 15.33 -27.03 -25.21
C TRP A 174 15.45 -27.39 -26.70
N GLU A 175 16.59 -27.03 -27.31
CA GLU A 175 16.83 -27.24 -28.74
C GLU A 175 16.97 -28.72 -29.11
N ASN A 176 17.58 -29.54 -28.25
CA ASN A 176 17.88 -30.94 -28.56
C ASN A 176 16.78 -31.92 -28.13
N PHE A 177 16.05 -31.63 -27.06
CA PHE A 177 15.06 -32.56 -26.48
C PHE A 177 13.62 -32.02 -26.49
N GLY A 178 13.42 -30.72 -26.73
CA GLY A 178 12.08 -30.10 -26.67
C GLY A 178 11.49 -30.09 -25.25
N LEU A 179 12.35 -30.26 -24.24
CA LEU A 179 11.97 -30.27 -22.83
C LEU A 179 12.18 -28.88 -22.25
N ASP A 180 11.14 -28.26 -21.74
CA ASP A 180 11.08 -26.92 -21.20
C ASP A 180 10.66 -26.87 -19.72
N GLY A 181 10.32 -28.01 -19.12
CA GLY A 181 9.79 -28.15 -17.77
C GLY A 181 8.29 -28.46 -17.71
N THR A 182 7.60 -28.59 -18.86
CA THR A 182 6.15 -28.83 -18.92
C THR A 182 5.73 -30.05 -18.12
N GLY A 183 4.93 -29.81 -17.08
CA GLY A 183 4.38 -30.84 -16.21
C GLY A 183 5.20 -31.14 -14.95
N SER A 184 6.26 -30.38 -14.68
CA SER A 184 6.97 -30.36 -13.39
C SER A 184 6.47 -29.20 -12.53
N VAL A 185 6.53 -29.33 -11.20
CA VAL A 185 6.11 -28.28 -10.25
C VAL A 185 7.24 -27.87 -9.30
N ILE A 186 7.59 -26.59 -9.28
CA ILE A 186 8.64 -26.00 -8.44
C ILE A 186 8.01 -25.10 -7.38
N ALA A 187 8.14 -25.45 -6.10
CA ALA A 187 7.82 -24.59 -4.97
C ALA A 187 8.99 -23.67 -4.60
N VAL A 188 8.74 -22.38 -4.50
CA VAL A 188 9.72 -21.35 -4.14
C VAL A 188 9.43 -20.90 -2.71
N LEU A 189 10.26 -21.33 -1.76
CA LEU A 189 10.21 -20.94 -0.34
C LEU A 189 11.13 -19.75 -0.11
N ASP A 190 10.58 -18.54 -0.17
CA ASP A 190 11.36 -17.29 -0.17
C ASP A 190 10.53 -16.10 0.36
N THR A 191 10.85 -14.87 -0.03
CA THR A 191 10.05 -13.66 0.21
C THR A 191 8.78 -13.62 -0.61
N GLY A 192 8.45 -14.71 -1.31
CA GLY A 192 7.29 -14.82 -2.16
C GLY A 192 7.61 -14.66 -3.66
N VAL A 193 6.72 -15.10 -4.54
CA VAL A 193 6.80 -14.95 -5.99
C VAL A 193 5.68 -14.06 -6.49
N ARG A 194 6.02 -12.96 -7.15
CA ARG A 194 5.04 -12.19 -7.91
C ARG A 194 4.53 -13.02 -9.09
N GLY A 195 3.26 -13.42 -9.05
CA GLY A 195 2.67 -14.22 -10.10
C GLY A 195 2.37 -13.46 -11.40
N ASP A 196 1.99 -12.18 -11.32
CA ASP A 196 1.51 -11.37 -12.45
C ASP A 196 2.62 -10.88 -13.37
N HIS A 197 3.88 -10.98 -12.96
CA HIS A 197 5.03 -10.57 -13.76
C HIS A 197 4.99 -11.21 -15.16
N GLU A 198 5.10 -10.45 -16.25
CA GLU A 198 5.01 -10.95 -17.64
C GLU A 198 6.02 -12.07 -17.91
N GLY A 199 7.21 -11.97 -17.32
CA GLY A 199 8.21 -13.04 -17.31
C GLY A 199 7.82 -14.32 -16.55
N LEU A 200 6.66 -14.40 -15.89
CA LEU A 200 6.19 -15.47 -15.01
C LEU A 200 4.68 -15.80 -15.16
N ASN A 201 3.91 -14.97 -15.85
CA ASN A 201 2.44 -15.00 -15.85
C ASN A 201 1.82 -15.83 -16.98
N ASP A 202 2.48 -16.02 -18.13
CA ASP A 202 1.89 -16.72 -19.28
C ASP A 202 2.75 -17.87 -19.82
N MET A 203 2.09 -18.87 -20.41
CA MET A 203 2.73 -20.08 -20.94
C MET A 203 2.46 -20.35 -22.43
N ASP A 204 1.65 -19.53 -23.10
CA ASP A 204 1.24 -19.74 -24.50
C ASP A 204 1.63 -18.63 -25.49
N ASP A 205 2.43 -17.65 -25.05
CA ASP A 205 3.09 -16.59 -25.84
C ASP A 205 2.26 -15.85 -26.92
N ASP A 206 0.92 -15.92 -26.81
CA ASP A 206 -0.05 -15.10 -27.55
C ASP A 206 -0.73 -14.14 -26.55
N PRO A 207 -0.45 -12.82 -26.62
CA PRO A 207 -1.02 -11.84 -25.70
C PRO A 207 -2.55 -11.67 -25.81
N PHE A 208 -3.24 -12.52 -26.58
CA PHE A 208 -4.65 -12.40 -26.97
C PHE A 208 -5.44 -13.72 -26.86
N THR A 209 -4.89 -14.78 -26.26
CA THR A 209 -5.66 -16.03 -26.07
C THR A 209 -6.61 -15.99 -24.89
N CYS A 210 -6.46 -15.10 -23.89
CA CYS A 210 -7.53 -14.88 -22.89
C CYS A 210 -7.81 -13.42 -22.42
N ILE A 211 -6.86 -12.48 -22.31
CA ILE A 211 -7.10 -11.02 -22.30
C ILE A 211 -5.85 -10.28 -22.83
N GLU A 212 -6.05 -9.18 -23.56
CA GLU A 212 -5.04 -8.24 -24.09
C GLU A 212 -4.33 -7.46 -22.94
N ASP A 213 -3.02 -7.72 -22.74
CA ASP A 213 -1.99 -7.00 -21.93
C ASP A 213 -2.31 -6.65 -20.44
N PRO A 214 -1.85 -7.44 -19.44
CA PRO A 214 -1.82 -7.03 -18.03
C PRO A 214 -0.75 -5.94 -17.73
N PRO A 215 -0.83 -5.17 -16.59
CA PRO A 215 0.03 -4.01 -16.27
C PRO A 215 1.06 -4.13 -15.13
N ASP A 216 2.30 -3.68 -15.40
CA ASP A 216 3.53 -3.73 -14.57
C ASP A 216 3.40 -3.58 -13.04
N PRO A 217 3.33 -4.68 -12.26
CA PRO A 217 3.03 -4.68 -10.85
C PRO A 217 4.35 -4.65 -10.07
N ASN A 218 4.31 -3.99 -8.92
CA ASN A 218 5.40 -3.39 -8.13
C ASN A 218 6.06 -4.30 -7.05
N PRO A 219 7.40 -4.34 -6.95
CA PRO A 219 8.25 -5.48 -6.52
C PRO A 219 8.26 -5.91 -5.09
N LEU A 220 8.01 -4.89 -4.34
CA LEU A 220 8.27 -4.74 -2.94
C LEU A 220 6.90 -4.57 -2.30
N ASP A 221 5.81 -4.93 -3.00
CA ASP A 221 4.49 -4.96 -2.43
C ASP A 221 4.30 -6.30 -1.70
N PRO A 222 4.18 -6.29 -0.36
CA PRO A 222 3.76 -7.44 0.41
C PRO A 222 2.26 -7.76 0.27
N GLU A 223 1.51 -7.10 -0.62
CA GLU A 223 0.12 -7.42 -1.00
C GLU A 223 -0.16 -7.10 -2.49
N PRO A 224 0.55 -7.72 -3.46
CA PRO A 224 0.41 -7.45 -4.86
C PRO A 224 -0.94 -7.93 -5.32
N THR A 225 -1.68 -7.00 -5.92
CA THR A 225 -2.64 -7.26 -6.98
C THR A 225 -2.78 -8.74 -7.45
N PRO A 226 -3.88 -9.50 -7.20
CA PRO A 226 -4.00 -10.85 -7.73
C PRO A 226 -4.14 -10.75 -9.23
N ILE A 227 -3.27 -11.43 -9.99
CA ILE A 227 -3.42 -11.51 -11.43
C ILE A 227 -4.81 -12.06 -11.74
N PRO A 228 -5.57 -11.47 -12.69
CA PRO A 228 -6.74 -12.12 -13.25
C PRO A 228 -6.36 -13.52 -13.71
N SER A 229 -7.16 -14.54 -13.35
CA SER A 229 -6.89 -15.94 -13.70
C SER A 229 -6.56 -16.05 -15.18
N ASP A 230 -5.28 -16.23 -15.50
CA ASP A 230 -4.89 -16.81 -16.76
C ASP A 230 -5.71 -18.11 -16.89
N CYS A 231 -6.19 -18.42 -18.09
CA CYS A 231 -6.75 -19.74 -18.29
C CYS A 231 -5.66 -20.82 -18.10
N ASP A 232 -4.39 -20.41 -18.06
CA ASP A 232 -3.17 -21.17 -17.86
C ASP A 232 -2.21 -20.53 -16.81
N PRO A 233 -2.54 -20.53 -15.50
CA PRO A 233 -1.69 -19.86 -14.52
C PRO A 233 -0.41 -20.66 -14.29
N LYS A 234 0.75 -19.99 -14.37
CA LYS A 234 2.03 -20.61 -14.05
C LYS A 234 2.15 -20.94 -12.57
N ILE A 235 1.60 -20.09 -11.69
CA ILE A 235 1.53 -20.37 -10.25
C ILE A 235 0.25 -21.14 -9.96
N ILE A 236 0.37 -22.33 -9.37
CA ILE A 236 -0.76 -23.26 -9.16
C ILE A 236 -1.13 -23.46 -7.69
N ALA A 237 -0.30 -22.99 -6.76
CA ALA A 237 -0.64 -22.85 -5.35
C ALA A 237 0.20 -21.73 -4.71
N PHE A 238 -0.35 -21.11 -3.67
CA PHE A 238 0.35 -20.12 -2.85
C PHE A 238 0.10 -20.45 -1.37
N PHE A 239 1.16 -20.62 -0.59
CA PHE A 239 1.09 -20.73 0.87
C PHE A 239 1.84 -19.57 1.49
N ASP A 240 1.16 -18.80 2.34
CA ASP A 240 1.80 -17.73 3.07
C ASP A 240 1.93 -18.14 4.53
N ALA A 241 3.17 -18.47 4.92
CA ALA A 241 3.51 -18.85 6.27
C ALA A 241 3.78 -17.65 7.19
N VAL A 242 3.92 -16.44 6.62
CA VAL A 242 4.42 -15.25 7.34
C VAL A 242 3.27 -14.42 7.90
N PHE A 243 2.26 -14.13 7.08
CA PHE A 243 1.18 -13.23 7.48
C PHE A 243 -0.12 -13.97 7.78
N THR A 244 -0.40 -15.04 7.05
CA THR A 244 -1.70 -15.74 7.11
C THR A 244 -1.63 -17.16 7.68
N ASP A 245 -0.47 -17.84 7.64
CA ASP A 245 -0.28 -19.26 8.00
C ASP A 245 -1.33 -20.18 7.34
N GLU A 246 -1.72 -19.85 6.11
CA GLU A 246 -2.71 -20.62 5.36
C GLU A 246 -2.45 -20.59 3.85
N GLU A 247 -3.09 -21.54 3.17
CA GLU A 247 -3.03 -21.63 1.72
C GLU A 247 -3.92 -20.54 1.10
N GLN A 248 -3.29 -19.66 0.32
CA GLN A 248 -3.92 -18.55 -0.37
C GLN A 248 -4.21 -18.92 -1.83
N ASP A 249 -4.99 -18.07 -2.50
CA ASP A 249 -5.25 -18.26 -3.92
C ASP A 249 -3.93 -18.09 -4.72
N PRO A 250 -3.52 -19.04 -5.55
CA PRO A 250 -2.33 -18.89 -6.39
C PRO A 250 -2.31 -17.62 -7.25
N SER A 251 -3.47 -17.05 -7.59
CA SER A 251 -3.54 -15.80 -8.34
C SER A 251 -3.14 -14.58 -7.51
N THR A 252 -3.22 -14.65 -6.18
CA THR A 252 -2.85 -13.59 -5.22
C THR A 252 -1.38 -13.72 -4.78
N SER A 253 -0.56 -14.41 -5.57
CA SER A 253 0.82 -14.72 -5.21
C SER A 253 1.69 -13.47 -5.22
N TYR A 254 2.20 -13.07 -4.04
CA TYR A 254 3.19 -11.99 -3.93
C TYR A 254 4.63 -12.42 -3.89
N ASP A 255 5.49 -11.39 -4.06
CA ASP A 255 6.74 -11.23 -3.32
C ASP A 255 6.80 -9.98 -2.40
N SER A 256 6.94 -10.19 -1.08
CA SER A 256 7.10 -9.15 -0.05
C SER A 256 8.48 -8.48 0.00
N GLY A 257 9.49 -9.01 -0.69
CA GLY A 257 10.90 -8.62 -0.52
C GLY A 257 11.73 -8.44 -1.79
N THR A 258 11.14 -8.50 -2.99
CA THR A 258 11.75 -8.60 -4.35
C THR A 258 12.57 -9.82 -4.67
N HIS A 259 12.87 -10.63 -3.67
CA HIS A 259 13.91 -11.62 -3.78
C HIS A 259 13.35 -12.90 -4.40
N GLY A 260 12.23 -13.40 -3.91
CA GLY A 260 11.61 -14.63 -4.39
C GLY A 260 11.07 -14.57 -5.82
N THR A 261 10.63 -13.42 -6.35
CA THR A 261 10.26 -13.25 -7.77
C THR A 261 11.47 -13.37 -8.67
N HIS A 262 12.59 -12.77 -8.25
CA HIS A 262 13.85 -12.88 -8.98
C HIS A 262 14.30 -14.35 -9.01
N VAL A 263 14.17 -15.04 -7.87
CA VAL A 263 14.44 -16.48 -7.74
C VAL A 263 13.53 -17.33 -8.64
N ALA A 264 12.22 -17.10 -8.61
CA ALA A 264 11.25 -17.84 -9.42
C ALA A 264 11.46 -17.63 -10.92
N GLY A 265 11.80 -16.41 -11.34
CA GLY A 265 12.07 -16.09 -12.73
C GLY A 265 13.35 -16.73 -13.27
N ILE A 266 14.38 -16.88 -12.44
CA ILE A 266 15.57 -17.68 -12.81
C ILE A 266 15.19 -19.16 -13.00
N ALA A 267 14.34 -19.71 -12.11
CA ALA A 267 13.95 -21.10 -12.15
C ALA A 267 13.05 -21.43 -13.35
N ALA A 268 11.98 -20.66 -13.56
CA ALA A 268 10.92 -20.99 -14.52
C ALA A 268 10.35 -19.79 -15.30
N GLY A 269 11.04 -18.66 -15.41
CA GLY A 269 10.51 -17.51 -16.16
C GLY A 269 10.26 -17.79 -17.65
N SER A 270 9.12 -17.38 -18.20
CA SER A 270 8.77 -17.45 -19.64
C SER A 270 9.66 -16.53 -20.50
N GLY A 271 10.23 -15.49 -19.89
CA GLY A 271 11.01 -14.47 -20.57
C GLY A 271 10.17 -13.39 -21.27
N GLY A 272 8.87 -13.30 -20.96
CA GLY A 272 7.98 -12.17 -21.28
C GLY A 272 8.46 -10.85 -20.65
N GLY A 273 7.99 -9.71 -21.15
CA GLY A 273 8.46 -8.39 -20.74
C GLY A 273 9.69 -7.86 -21.47
N GLN A 274 10.50 -7.07 -20.76
CA GLN A 274 11.64 -6.35 -21.32
C GLN A 274 12.70 -7.29 -21.90
N THR A 275 13.28 -6.86 -23.02
CA THR A 275 14.35 -7.57 -23.71
C THR A 275 15.66 -6.84 -23.60
N ASP A 276 16.76 -7.58 -23.82
CA ASP A 276 18.10 -7.02 -23.74
C ASP A 276 18.28 -5.83 -24.72
N PRO A 277 18.62 -4.62 -24.24
CA PRO A 277 18.67 -3.42 -25.09
C PRO A 277 19.72 -3.49 -26.21
N GLY A 278 20.75 -4.32 -26.06
CA GLY A 278 21.84 -4.45 -27.03
C GLY A 278 21.60 -5.56 -28.06
N SER A 279 21.09 -6.71 -27.62
CA SER A 279 20.91 -7.92 -28.44
C SER A 279 19.45 -8.19 -28.85
N GLY A 280 18.47 -7.62 -28.16
CA GLY A 280 17.04 -7.85 -28.36
C GLY A 280 16.55 -9.23 -27.89
N LEU A 281 17.36 -9.97 -27.14
CA LEU A 281 17.05 -11.31 -26.65
C LEU A 281 16.21 -11.25 -25.38
N ARG A 282 15.29 -12.21 -25.24
CA ARG A 282 14.46 -12.42 -24.05
C ARG A 282 15.24 -13.05 -22.90
N TYR A 283 14.71 -12.85 -21.72
CA TYR A 283 15.29 -13.21 -20.44
C TYR A 283 14.61 -14.46 -19.86
N VAL A 284 14.76 -15.57 -20.58
CA VAL A 284 14.08 -16.85 -20.26
C VAL A 284 14.75 -17.53 -19.08
N GLY A 285 13.96 -18.03 -18.12
CA GLY A 285 14.41 -18.87 -17.01
C GLY A 285 14.82 -20.27 -17.47
N ALA A 286 15.26 -21.13 -16.56
CA ALA A 286 15.81 -22.43 -16.95
C ALA A 286 14.74 -23.46 -17.38
N ALA A 287 13.58 -23.46 -16.74
CA ALA A 287 12.44 -24.34 -17.04
C ALA A 287 11.16 -23.53 -17.29
N PRO A 288 11.05 -22.82 -18.42
CA PRO A 288 9.91 -21.96 -18.73
C PRO A 288 8.57 -22.71 -18.86
N GLY A 289 8.54 -24.04 -18.95
CA GLY A 289 7.34 -24.88 -19.00
C GLY A 289 6.84 -25.37 -17.63
N ALA A 290 7.64 -25.20 -16.56
CA ALA A 290 7.29 -25.68 -15.22
C ALA A 290 6.22 -24.81 -14.56
N TYR A 291 5.36 -25.45 -13.76
CA TYR A 291 4.48 -24.74 -12.83
C TYR A 291 5.27 -24.32 -11.60
N LEU A 292 4.85 -23.20 -11.01
CA LEU A 292 5.41 -22.64 -9.79
C LEU A 292 4.40 -22.77 -8.65
N ILE A 293 4.93 -22.89 -7.44
CA ILE A 293 4.17 -22.74 -6.21
C ILE A 293 4.90 -21.69 -5.39
N ASN A 294 4.17 -20.72 -4.90
CA ASN A 294 4.72 -19.72 -4.02
C ASN A 294 4.61 -20.21 -2.57
N ILE A 295 5.71 -20.22 -1.83
CA ILE A 295 5.71 -20.43 -0.39
C ILE A 295 6.39 -19.23 0.24
N LEU A 296 5.60 -18.28 0.75
CA LEU A 296 6.12 -17.10 1.42
C LEU A 296 6.54 -17.49 2.85
N GLY A 297 7.81 -17.28 3.17
CA GLY A 297 8.39 -17.67 4.46
C GLY A 297 9.38 -16.68 5.09
N CYS A 298 9.71 -15.54 4.46
CA CYS A 298 10.80 -14.64 4.94
C CYS A 298 10.58 -13.14 4.72
N CYS A 299 11.54 -12.33 5.21
CA CYS A 299 11.77 -10.87 5.12
C CYS A 299 10.80 -9.96 5.89
N ASP A 300 9.63 -10.49 6.23
CA ASP A 300 8.81 -10.03 7.36
C ASP A 300 8.47 -11.16 8.35
N GLY A 301 8.80 -12.42 7.99
CA GLY A 301 8.64 -13.63 8.81
C GLY A 301 9.94 -14.14 9.44
N ASP A 302 9.81 -15.07 10.37
CA ASP A 302 10.94 -15.69 11.09
C ASP A 302 11.17 -17.16 10.71
N ILE A 303 12.14 -17.81 11.36
CA ILE A 303 12.55 -19.18 11.03
C ILE A 303 11.42 -20.20 11.27
N GLU A 304 10.48 -19.90 12.18
CA GLU A 304 9.29 -20.73 12.40
C GLU A 304 8.41 -20.73 11.13
N ASP A 305 8.22 -19.59 10.50
CA ASP A 305 7.43 -19.42 9.27
C ASP A 305 8.08 -20.15 8.08
N VAL A 306 9.40 -20.06 7.95
CA VAL A 306 10.16 -20.87 6.95
C VAL A 306 9.94 -22.37 7.18
N MET A 307 9.93 -22.81 8.44
CA MET A 307 9.68 -24.22 8.79
C MET A 307 8.23 -24.66 8.54
N GLN A 308 7.26 -23.77 8.74
CA GLN A 308 5.85 -24.01 8.43
C GLN A 308 5.62 -24.10 6.92
N GLY A 309 6.23 -23.22 6.13
CA GLY A 309 6.23 -23.30 4.67
C GLY A 309 6.82 -24.62 4.14
N ALA A 310 7.94 -25.06 4.73
CA ALA A 310 8.53 -26.36 4.42
C ALA A 310 7.61 -27.55 4.81
N GLN A 311 6.85 -27.43 5.91
CA GLN A 311 5.88 -28.45 6.33
C GLN A 311 4.67 -28.51 5.39
N TRP A 312 4.15 -27.36 4.96
CA TRP A 312 3.03 -27.29 4.03
C TRP A 312 3.38 -27.94 2.67
N ALA A 313 4.63 -27.76 2.20
CA ALA A 313 5.11 -28.41 0.98
C ALA A 313 5.04 -29.95 1.06
N ILE A 314 5.34 -30.52 2.23
CA ILE A 314 5.22 -31.97 2.47
C ILE A 314 3.75 -32.40 2.46
N ASP A 315 2.89 -31.67 3.17
CA ASP A 315 1.49 -32.06 3.36
C ASP A 315 0.64 -31.92 2.09
N ASN A 316 1.04 -31.03 1.16
CA ASN A 316 0.33 -30.77 -0.09
C ASN A 316 1.04 -31.31 -1.34
N LYS A 317 2.12 -32.08 -1.15
CA LYS A 317 2.87 -32.71 -2.22
C LYS A 317 1.97 -33.47 -3.21
N GLU A 318 1.10 -34.35 -2.73
CA GLU A 318 0.22 -35.17 -3.59
C GLU A 318 -0.97 -34.38 -4.14
N LYS A 319 -1.38 -33.30 -3.46
CA LYS A 319 -2.49 -32.42 -3.88
C LYS A 319 -2.10 -31.59 -5.09
N TYR A 320 -0.88 -31.02 -5.06
CA TYR A 320 -0.37 -30.14 -6.12
C TYR A 320 0.70 -30.74 -7.01
N GLY A 321 1.17 -31.96 -6.71
CA GLY A 321 2.23 -32.62 -7.46
C GLY A 321 3.59 -31.96 -7.27
N ILE A 322 3.93 -31.54 -6.05
CA ILE A 322 5.16 -30.78 -5.76
C ILE A 322 6.39 -31.67 -5.97
N ASP A 323 7.20 -31.37 -6.99
CA ASP A 323 8.40 -32.14 -7.31
C ASP A 323 9.66 -31.54 -6.69
N ILE A 324 9.75 -30.19 -6.65
CA ILE A 324 10.95 -29.44 -6.26
C ILE A 324 10.59 -28.34 -5.26
N VAL A 325 11.44 -28.09 -4.26
CA VAL A 325 11.42 -26.91 -3.37
C VAL A 325 12.76 -26.19 -3.46
N THR A 326 12.76 -24.89 -3.70
CA THR A 326 13.97 -24.06 -3.68
C THR A 326 13.85 -22.98 -2.61
N SER A 327 14.90 -22.77 -1.82
CA SER A 327 14.96 -21.73 -0.79
C SER A 327 16.30 -21.02 -0.80
N SER A 328 16.28 -19.70 -1.03
CA SER A 328 17.48 -18.87 -1.15
C SER A 328 17.72 -17.98 0.09
N LEU A 329 17.27 -18.45 1.27
CA LEU A 329 17.28 -17.75 2.55
C LEU A 329 18.37 -18.29 3.52
N GLY A 330 18.88 -17.44 4.42
CA GLY A 330 19.90 -17.76 5.43
C GLY A 330 19.83 -16.89 6.71
N GLU A 331 20.44 -17.32 7.81
CA GLU A 331 20.48 -16.61 9.09
C GLU A 331 21.42 -15.38 9.06
N GLN A 332 20.89 -14.20 8.67
CA GLN A 332 21.68 -12.95 8.70
C GLN A 332 21.78 -12.35 10.12
N GLN A 333 22.74 -12.84 10.91
CA GLN A 333 23.14 -12.20 12.16
C GLN A 333 24.66 -11.93 12.18
N LEU A 334 25.06 -10.76 12.69
CA LEU A 334 26.47 -10.38 12.92
C LEU A 334 27.06 -11.16 14.13
N GLU A 335 26.75 -12.45 14.25
CA GLU A 335 27.27 -13.39 15.25
C GLU A 335 28.05 -14.50 14.52
N LEU A 336 29.33 -14.68 14.85
CA LEU A 336 30.12 -15.83 14.39
C LEU A 336 29.56 -17.09 15.07
N HIS A 337 28.69 -17.83 14.39
CA HIS A 337 28.18 -19.12 14.85
C HIS A 337 29.25 -20.20 14.63
N VAL A 338 29.63 -20.88 15.72
CA VAL A 338 30.64 -21.97 15.70
C VAL A 338 29.95 -23.35 15.69
N ASP A 339 28.65 -23.35 15.45
CA ASP A 339 27.70 -24.44 15.63
C ASP A 339 26.80 -24.70 14.42
N ASN A 340 27.13 -24.14 13.24
CA ASN A 340 26.49 -24.46 11.95
C ASN A 340 26.90 -25.87 11.47
N ASP A 341 26.37 -26.90 12.13
CA ASP A 341 26.61 -28.33 11.85
C ASP A 341 25.37 -29.05 11.26
N GLY A 342 24.36 -28.30 10.83
CA GLY A 342 23.10 -28.82 10.30
C GLY A 342 22.12 -29.33 11.36
N SER A 343 22.41 -29.17 12.66
CA SER A 343 21.53 -29.62 13.74
C SER A 343 20.44 -28.61 14.14
N SER A 344 20.48 -27.40 13.58
CA SER A 344 19.48 -26.35 13.77
C SER A 344 18.07 -26.83 13.40
N ALA A 345 17.05 -26.18 13.95
CA ALA A 345 15.66 -26.63 13.80
C ALA A 345 15.20 -26.61 12.34
N TRP A 346 15.57 -25.58 11.59
CA TRP A 346 15.20 -25.47 10.18
C TRP A 346 16.06 -26.31 9.23
N SER A 347 17.36 -26.53 9.49
CA SER A 347 18.16 -27.47 8.69
C SER A 347 17.61 -28.89 8.77
N ARG A 348 17.14 -29.32 9.96
CA ARG A 348 16.43 -30.60 10.12
C ARG A 348 15.06 -30.62 9.46
N GLN A 349 14.35 -29.48 9.37
CA GLN A 349 13.07 -29.41 8.65
C GLN A 349 13.29 -29.57 7.15
N MET A 350 14.30 -28.92 6.57
CA MET A 350 14.67 -29.06 5.16
C MET A 350 15.13 -30.48 4.82
N ASP A 351 15.78 -31.20 5.75
CA ASP A 351 16.06 -32.63 5.58
C ASP A 351 14.75 -33.47 5.47
N MET A 352 13.69 -33.11 6.20
CA MET A 352 12.39 -33.82 6.13
C MET A 352 11.64 -33.57 4.82
N VAL A 353 11.81 -32.41 4.19
CA VAL A 353 11.26 -32.12 2.85
C VAL A 353 11.83 -33.11 1.82
N VAL A 354 13.13 -33.40 1.89
CA VAL A 354 13.78 -34.38 1.00
C VAL A 354 13.29 -35.81 1.26
N GLU A 355 13.11 -36.19 2.53
CA GLU A 355 12.58 -37.52 2.91
C GLU A 355 11.11 -37.72 2.50
N ALA A 356 10.33 -36.63 2.33
CA ALA A 356 8.98 -36.69 1.76
C ALA A 356 8.97 -36.98 0.24
N GLY A 357 10.14 -37.01 -0.39
CA GLY A 357 10.32 -37.27 -1.81
C GLY A 357 10.33 -36.02 -2.68
N ILE A 358 10.54 -34.84 -2.10
CA ILE A 358 10.65 -33.56 -2.82
C ILE A 358 12.12 -33.22 -3.03
N ILE A 359 12.51 -32.81 -4.23
CA ILE A 359 13.88 -32.37 -4.52
C ILE A 359 14.11 -30.99 -3.88
N THR A 360 15.16 -30.78 -3.07
CA THR A 360 15.38 -29.50 -2.37
C THR A 360 16.73 -28.86 -2.67
N THR A 361 16.73 -27.57 -3.04
CA THR A 361 17.94 -26.74 -3.29
C THR A 361 18.02 -25.54 -2.33
N LEU A 362 19.19 -25.32 -1.72
CA LEU A 362 19.45 -24.26 -0.71
C LEU A 362 20.65 -23.38 -1.09
N SER A 363 20.67 -22.11 -0.67
CA SER A 363 21.81 -21.21 -0.88
C SER A 363 22.97 -21.47 0.10
N ALA A 364 24.20 -21.17 -0.32
CA ALA A 364 25.39 -21.35 0.51
C ALA A 364 25.64 -20.21 1.53
N GLY A 365 25.11 -19.01 1.28
CA GLY A 365 25.34 -17.80 2.09
C GLY A 365 26.26 -16.77 1.41
N ASN A 366 26.17 -15.50 1.77
CA ASN A 366 26.93 -14.39 1.16
C ASN A 366 27.80 -13.61 2.16
N GLU A 367 27.70 -13.96 3.44
CA GLU A 367 28.30 -13.28 4.57
C GLU A 367 29.72 -13.82 4.78
N PHE A 368 30.72 -12.95 4.66
CA PHE A 368 32.13 -13.28 4.94
C PHE A 368 32.84 -14.24 3.96
N GLY A 369 32.26 -14.58 2.80
CA GLY A 369 32.87 -15.48 1.81
C GLY A 369 34.30 -15.12 1.36
N GLY A 370 34.61 -13.81 1.27
CA GLY A 370 35.95 -13.29 0.95
C GLY A 370 36.75 -12.78 2.16
N ALA A 371 36.21 -12.88 3.38
CA ALA A 371 36.81 -12.34 4.59
C ALA A 371 37.79 -13.34 5.22
N THR A 372 39.08 -13.08 5.07
CA THR A 372 40.21 -13.93 5.52
C THR A 372 40.16 -14.32 7.00
N PHE A 373 39.52 -13.49 7.84
CA PHE A 373 39.45 -13.68 9.30
C PHE A 373 38.34 -14.63 9.74
N ALA A 374 37.32 -14.85 8.90
CA ALA A 374 36.21 -15.77 9.19
C ALA A 374 36.60 -17.25 8.95
N GLY A 375 37.63 -17.49 8.15
CA GLY A 375 38.13 -18.84 7.83
C GLY A 375 37.15 -19.63 6.96
N CYS A 376 37.36 -20.94 6.88
CA CYS A 376 36.63 -21.85 5.99
C CYS A 376 35.43 -22.49 6.70
N ASN A 377 34.58 -21.65 7.28
CA ASN A 377 33.34 -22.07 7.93
C ASN A 377 32.35 -20.91 7.86
N THR A 378 32.01 -20.54 6.62
CA THR A 378 31.08 -19.43 6.33
C THR A 378 29.76 -19.91 5.74
N ILE A 379 29.57 -21.23 5.60
CA ILE A 379 28.28 -21.80 5.21
C ILE A 379 27.28 -21.54 6.32
N ASP A 380 26.21 -20.86 5.94
CA ASP A 380 25.18 -20.47 6.87
C ASP A 380 24.07 -21.54 6.98
N SER A 381 23.29 -21.47 8.04
CA SER A 381 22.05 -22.22 8.15
C SER A 381 21.00 -21.58 7.22
N PRO A 382 20.13 -22.34 6.52
CA PRO A 382 20.00 -23.80 6.53
C PRO A 382 20.87 -24.46 5.45
N GLY A 383 21.74 -23.71 4.76
CA GLY A 383 22.68 -24.21 3.75
C GLY A 383 23.63 -25.29 4.28
N ASP A 384 23.77 -25.39 5.60
CA ASP A 384 24.48 -26.44 6.32
C ASP A 384 23.69 -27.78 6.44
N ALA A 385 22.43 -27.89 6.00
CA ALA A 385 21.64 -29.13 6.06
C ALA A 385 22.27 -30.32 5.29
N ALA A 386 21.95 -31.55 5.68
CA ALA A 386 22.66 -32.75 5.20
C ALA A 386 22.12 -33.30 3.87
N LEU A 387 20.80 -33.38 3.71
CA LEU A 387 20.15 -34.00 2.57
C LEU A 387 19.96 -33.06 1.37
N PRO A 388 19.50 -31.79 1.53
CA PRO A 388 19.36 -30.84 0.42
C PRO A 388 20.66 -30.60 -0.35
N VAL A 389 20.53 -30.08 -1.58
CA VAL A 389 21.65 -29.65 -2.42
C VAL A 389 21.93 -28.17 -2.16
N THR A 390 23.11 -27.86 -1.62
CA THR A 390 23.52 -26.47 -1.34
C THR A 390 24.30 -25.90 -2.54
N VAL A 391 24.00 -24.67 -2.95
CA VAL A 391 24.48 -24.09 -4.22
C VAL A 391 25.40 -22.88 -4.01
N ALA A 392 26.59 -22.93 -4.63
CA ALA A 392 27.57 -21.84 -4.68
C ALA A 392 27.32 -20.86 -5.83
N SER A 393 27.77 -19.61 -5.68
CA SER A 393 27.65 -18.58 -6.73
C SER A 393 28.91 -18.48 -7.59
N LEU A 394 28.72 -18.56 -8.90
CA LEU A 394 29.74 -18.27 -9.92
C LEU A 394 29.49 -16.92 -10.60
N ASP A 395 30.60 -16.28 -10.99
CA ASP A 395 30.63 -15.19 -11.95
C ASP A 395 30.34 -15.71 -13.37
N LYS A 396 30.05 -14.81 -14.31
CA LYS A 396 29.68 -15.17 -15.70
C LYS A 396 30.84 -15.77 -16.51
N ASP A 397 32.08 -15.51 -16.09
CA ASP A 397 33.28 -16.18 -16.62
C ASP A 397 33.50 -17.56 -15.98
N LEU A 398 32.56 -18.00 -15.15
CA LEU A 398 32.54 -19.26 -14.42
C LEU A 398 33.64 -19.35 -13.35
N GLY A 399 34.17 -18.21 -12.89
CA GLY A 399 34.94 -18.09 -11.65
C GLY A 399 34.03 -18.12 -10.42
N LEU A 400 34.57 -18.44 -9.24
CA LEU A 400 33.82 -18.37 -7.99
C LEU A 400 33.62 -16.90 -7.59
N ALA A 401 32.39 -16.52 -7.26
CA ALA A 401 32.11 -15.16 -6.83
C ALA A 401 32.76 -14.88 -5.45
N ILE A 402 33.40 -13.71 -5.30
CA ILE A 402 34.18 -13.36 -4.09
C ILE A 402 33.37 -13.38 -2.78
N TYR A 403 32.06 -13.15 -2.87
CA TYR A 403 31.14 -13.15 -1.73
C TYR A 403 30.56 -14.54 -1.41
N SER A 404 30.73 -15.54 -2.29
CA SER A 404 30.15 -16.87 -2.09
C SER A 404 30.75 -17.51 -0.84
N SER A 405 29.88 -17.96 0.07
CA SER A 405 30.30 -18.67 1.27
C SER A 405 30.94 -20.02 0.95
N ARG A 406 31.86 -20.43 1.82
CA ARG A 406 32.75 -21.56 1.62
C ARG A 406 32.67 -22.48 2.83
N GLY A 407 32.62 -23.77 2.55
CA GLY A 407 32.71 -24.80 3.57
C GLY A 407 34.08 -24.81 4.24
N TYR A 408 34.27 -25.64 5.25
CA TYR A 408 33.40 -26.71 5.70
C TYR A 408 32.31 -26.21 6.65
N THR A 409 31.25 -26.99 6.81
CA THR A 409 30.36 -26.87 7.97
C THR A 409 31.12 -27.15 9.27
N SER A 410 30.53 -26.79 10.41
CA SER A 410 31.17 -26.91 11.73
C SER A 410 31.48 -28.37 12.15
N ASP A 411 30.81 -29.36 11.54
CA ASP A 411 31.08 -30.80 11.69
C ASP A 411 31.96 -31.41 10.59
N PHE A 412 32.60 -30.56 9.76
CA PHE A 412 33.51 -30.93 8.67
C PHE A 412 32.86 -31.61 7.44
N ARG A 413 31.55 -31.43 7.21
CA ARG A 413 30.95 -31.85 5.92
C ARG A 413 31.30 -30.85 4.83
N VAL A 414 31.53 -31.37 3.62
CA VAL A 414 31.79 -30.56 2.43
C VAL A 414 30.49 -29.95 1.94
N LYS A 415 30.46 -28.62 1.91
CA LYS A 415 29.43 -27.76 1.31
C LYS A 415 30.15 -26.56 0.69
N PRO A 416 29.62 -25.96 -0.39
CA PRO A 416 28.40 -26.31 -1.12
C PRO A 416 28.50 -27.66 -1.87
N ASP A 417 27.39 -28.17 -2.41
CA ASP A 417 27.36 -29.41 -3.19
C ASP A 417 27.63 -29.17 -4.70
N VAL A 418 27.21 -28.04 -5.26
CA VAL A 418 27.36 -27.71 -6.68
C VAL A 418 27.45 -26.20 -6.86
N ALA A 419 28.04 -25.73 -7.96
CA ALA A 419 28.13 -24.31 -8.28
C ALA A 419 27.40 -23.97 -9.59
N THR A 420 26.68 -22.85 -9.60
CA THR A 420 25.97 -22.30 -10.77
C THR A 420 26.18 -20.79 -10.84
N ILE A 421 25.84 -20.15 -11.98
CA ILE A 421 26.02 -18.70 -12.13
C ILE A 421 25.01 -17.98 -11.24
N GLY A 422 25.51 -17.10 -10.37
CA GLY A 422 24.71 -16.28 -9.47
C GLY A 422 25.12 -14.81 -9.40
N SER A 423 26.18 -14.39 -10.11
CA SER A 423 26.55 -12.97 -10.21
C SER A 423 25.95 -12.27 -11.42
N ASP A 424 25.46 -11.05 -11.18
CA ASP A 424 24.89 -10.12 -12.15
C ASP A 424 23.78 -10.75 -12.98
N ILE A 425 22.97 -11.60 -12.35
CA ILE A 425 21.85 -12.29 -12.95
C ILE A 425 20.71 -11.29 -13.04
N MET A 426 20.29 -10.94 -14.26
CA MET A 426 18.96 -10.36 -14.38
C MET A 426 17.95 -11.48 -14.20
N ALA A 427 16.79 -11.13 -13.68
CA ALA A 427 15.59 -11.93 -13.65
C ALA A 427 14.43 -10.95 -13.48
N PRO A 428 13.18 -11.41 -13.59
CA PRO A 428 12.01 -10.69 -13.16
C PRO A 428 12.31 -9.87 -11.92
N ASP A 429 12.37 -8.56 -12.12
CA ASP A 429 12.31 -7.70 -10.98
C ASP A 429 10.88 -7.82 -10.56
N ALA A 430 10.63 -8.06 -9.29
CA ALA A 430 9.28 -7.91 -8.83
C ALA A 430 8.77 -6.49 -9.21
N ALA A 431 9.64 -5.52 -9.61
CA ALA A 431 9.47 -4.07 -9.60
C ALA A 431 8.51 -3.42 -10.53
N SER A 432 7.97 -4.30 -11.31
CA SER A 432 7.62 -4.14 -12.67
C SER A 432 7.02 -5.49 -13.05
N GLN A 433 6.05 -5.55 -13.96
CA GLN A 433 5.64 -6.82 -14.58
C GLN A 433 6.67 -7.19 -15.60
N ASP A 434 7.16 -6.21 -16.35
CA ASP A 434 7.92 -6.44 -17.56
C ASP A 434 9.40 -6.24 -17.29
N GLY A 435 9.75 -5.53 -16.21
CA GLY A 435 11.10 -5.13 -15.90
C GLY A 435 11.93 -6.24 -15.27
N TYR A 436 13.21 -6.21 -15.60
CA TYR A 436 14.19 -7.16 -15.09
C TYR A 436 15.26 -6.40 -14.30
N THR A 437 15.69 -6.97 -13.19
CA THR A 437 16.74 -6.37 -12.35
C THR A 437 17.90 -7.31 -12.14
N SER A 438 19.10 -6.74 -12.02
CA SER A 438 20.33 -7.50 -11.81
C SER A 438 20.59 -7.69 -10.33
N LYS A 439 20.74 -8.93 -9.88
CA LYS A 439 21.18 -9.28 -8.53
C LYS A 439 22.36 -10.25 -8.56
N SER A 440 23.17 -10.19 -7.52
CA SER A 440 24.34 -11.05 -7.32
C SER A 440 24.24 -11.73 -5.97
N GLY A 441 24.31 -13.05 -5.94
CA GLY A 441 24.20 -13.83 -4.71
C GLY A 441 24.18 -15.33 -4.96
N THR A 442 24.54 -16.11 -3.93
CA THR A 442 24.23 -17.56 -3.88
C THR A 442 22.72 -17.82 -3.99
N SER A 443 21.93 -16.81 -3.62
CA SER A 443 20.49 -16.76 -3.80
C SER A 443 20.01 -16.76 -5.25
N MET A 444 20.83 -16.30 -6.20
CA MET A 444 20.52 -16.35 -7.65
C MET A 444 21.04 -17.65 -8.28
N ALA A 445 22.09 -18.24 -7.72
CA ALA A 445 22.63 -19.51 -8.16
C ALA A 445 21.68 -20.69 -7.86
N THR A 446 21.06 -20.68 -6.69
CA THR A 446 20.15 -21.72 -6.19
C THR A 446 18.93 -21.99 -7.10
N PRO A 447 18.12 -20.99 -7.51
CA PRO A 447 16.99 -21.20 -8.42
C PRO A 447 17.38 -21.65 -9.81
N LEU A 448 18.57 -21.28 -10.30
CA LEU A 448 19.06 -21.78 -11.59
C LEU A 448 19.22 -23.30 -11.55
N MET A 449 19.66 -23.84 -10.42
CA MET A 449 19.73 -25.29 -10.19
C MET A 449 18.34 -25.92 -10.04
N ALA A 450 17.39 -25.23 -9.40
CA ALA A 450 16.00 -25.69 -9.27
C ALA A 450 15.31 -25.84 -10.63
N GLY A 451 15.51 -24.89 -11.56
CA GLY A 451 14.99 -25.01 -12.91
C GLY A 451 15.65 -26.14 -13.72
N ILE A 452 16.96 -26.38 -13.55
CA ILE A 452 17.62 -27.56 -14.14
C ILE A 452 16.99 -28.86 -13.60
N ALA A 453 16.63 -28.91 -12.32
CA ALA A 453 15.94 -30.06 -11.74
C ALA A 453 14.56 -30.30 -12.38
N ALA A 454 13.81 -29.23 -12.70
CA ALA A 454 12.49 -29.37 -13.35
C ALA A 454 12.57 -29.95 -14.76
N LEU A 455 13.65 -29.67 -15.50
CA LEU A 455 13.92 -30.32 -16.80
C LEU A 455 14.20 -31.83 -16.63
N MET A 456 14.88 -32.21 -15.55
CA MET A 456 15.13 -33.63 -15.22
C MET A 456 13.84 -34.34 -14.83
N VAL A 457 12.94 -33.68 -14.10
CA VAL A 457 11.61 -34.20 -13.73
C VAL A 457 10.71 -34.35 -14.95
N GLN A 458 10.74 -33.42 -15.91
CA GLN A 458 9.97 -33.60 -17.15
C GLN A 458 10.48 -34.80 -17.97
N ALA A 459 11.80 -34.97 -18.02
CA ALA A 459 12.42 -36.14 -18.67
C ALA A 459 12.07 -37.46 -17.96
N ASN A 460 11.92 -37.42 -16.63
CA ASN A 460 11.52 -38.56 -15.82
C ASN A 460 10.63 -38.14 -14.63
N PRO A 461 9.30 -38.17 -14.80
CA PRO A 461 8.36 -37.78 -13.74
C PRO A 461 8.36 -38.67 -12.50
N ASP A 462 9.15 -39.76 -12.50
CA ASP A 462 9.28 -40.68 -11.37
C ASP A 462 10.65 -40.53 -10.66
N LEU A 463 11.43 -39.48 -10.98
CA LEU A 463 12.78 -39.21 -10.43
C LEU A 463 12.75 -38.96 -8.92
N THR A 464 13.60 -39.67 -8.16
CA THR A 464 13.70 -39.50 -6.71
C THR A 464 14.79 -38.50 -6.28
N PRO A 465 14.68 -37.83 -5.11
CA PRO A 465 15.71 -36.90 -4.63
C PRO A 465 17.10 -37.52 -4.44
N SER A 466 17.15 -38.81 -4.10
CA SER A 466 18.41 -39.55 -3.96
C SER A 466 19.09 -39.77 -5.32
N GLU A 467 18.32 -40.09 -6.35
CA GLU A 467 18.81 -40.22 -7.73
C GLU A 467 19.26 -38.86 -8.28
N PHE A 468 18.50 -37.80 -8.00
CA PHE A 468 18.88 -36.43 -8.35
C PHE A 468 20.26 -36.04 -7.78
N LYS A 469 20.47 -36.23 -6.46
CA LYS A 469 21.78 -35.93 -5.82
C LYS A 469 22.90 -36.83 -6.34
N ALA A 470 22.60 -38.09 -6.67
CA ALA A 470 23.56 -39.00 -7.28
C ALA A 470 23.99 -38.53 -8.69
N ILE A 471 23.06 -38.06 -9.52
CA ILE A 471 23.33 -37.52 -10.85
C ILE A 471 24.25 -36.29 -10.74
N ILE A 472 23.97 -35.35 -9.85
CA ILE A 472 24.84 -34.17 -9.61
C ILE A 472 26.25 -34.62 -9.23
N SER A 473 26.37 -35.52 -8.26
CA SER A 473 27.69 -35.99 -7.80
C SER A 473 28.53 -36.61 -8.92
N ALA A 474 27.88 -37.33 -9.85
CA ALA A 474 28.52 -38.08 -10.91
C ALA A 474 28.81 -37.26 -12.18
N HIS A 475 27.97 -36.27 -12.49
CA HIS A 475 27.95 -35.60 -13.79
C HIS A 475 28.33 -34.12 -13.77
N SER A 476 28.54 -33.48 -12.61
CA SER A 476 29.06 -32.10 -12.55
C SER A 476 30.45 -31.94 -13.18
N ILE A 477 30.73 -30.77 -13.76
CA ILE A 477 32.00 -30.39 -14.39
C ILE A 477 32.99 -29.99 -13.30
N GLU A 478 34.12 -30.72 -13.20
CA GLU A 478 35.18 -30.43 -12.23
C GLU A 478 35.89 -29.09 -12.54
N ARG A 479 36.23 -28.32 -11.51
CA ARG A 479 36.91 -27.02 -11.61
C ARG A 479 38.25 -27.04 -10.86
N ASP A 480 39.28 -26.44 -11.45
CA ASP A 480 40.62 -26.38 -10.85
C ASP A 480 40.70 -25.29 -9.78
N ILE A 481 41.16 -25.65 -8.57
CA ILE A 481 41.35 -24.73 -7.44
C ILE A 481 42.55 -23.79 -7.70
N GLN A 482 42.33 -22.47 -7.73
CA GLN A 482 43.38 -21.48 -7.97
C GLN A 482 44.05 -21.01 -6.66
N LEU A 483 44.95 -21.84 -6.13
CA LEU A 483 45.69 -21.69 -4.86
C LEU A 483 46.51 -20.39 -4.63
N PHE A 484 46.55 -19.43 -5.57
CA PHE A 484 47.48 -18.27 -5.48
C PHE A 484 46.91 -16.90 -5.89
N ASP A 485 45.69 -16.83 -6.42
CA ASP A 485 45.07 -15.56 -6.84
C ASP A 485 43.81 -15.19 -6.03
N ASP A 486 43.43 -15.99 -5.03
CA ASP A 486 42.40 -15.61 -4.07
C ASP A 486 42.96 -14.59 -3.06
N PRO A 487 42.53 -13.32 -3.09
CA PRO A 487 43.01 -12.29 -2.16
C PRO A 487 42.65 -12.59 -0.69
N GLY A 488 41.82 -13.61 -0.44
CA GLY A 488 41.29 -13.96 0.87
C GLY A 488 41.95 -15.14 1.61
N PHE A 489 42.95 -15.85 1.08
CA PHE A 489 43.58 -17.03 1.75
C PHE A 489 42.58 -18.00 2.46
N ASN A 490 41.36 -18.15 1.92
CA ASN A 490 40.26 -18.92 2.55
C ASN A 490 40.06 -20.32 1.90
N ASP A 491 41.05 -20.80 1.16
CA ASP A 491 41.08 -22.18 0.64
C ASP A 491 41.59 -23.14 1.74
N CYS A 492 40.67 -23.90 2.33
CA CYS A 492 40.97 -24.96 3.31
C CYS A 492 40.88 -26.37 2.73
N SER A 493 40.88 -26.52 1.40
CA SER A 493 40.95 -27.82 0.74
C SER A 493 42.36 -28.41 0.85
N ILE A 494 42.72 -28.86 2.06
CA ILE A 494 44.09 -29.30 2.38
C ILE A 494 44.48 -30.56 1.58
N LEU A 495 43.54 -31.35 1.02
CA LEU A 495 43.84 -32.65 0.36
C LEU A 495 42.87 -33.16 -0.75
N GLU A 496 41.71 -32.57 -1.02
CA GLU A 496 40.72 -33.11 -1.98
C GLU A 496 40.30 -32.06 -3.02
N THR A 497 40.23 -32.47 -4.30
CA THR A 497 39.83 -31.60 -5.42
C THR A 497 38.36 -31.75 -5.81
N ARG A 498 37.67 -32.81 -5.32
CA ARG A 498 36.24 -33.05 -5.54
C ARG A 498 35.67 -34.10 -4.55
N PRO A 499 34.64 -33.78 -3.75
CA PRO A 499 34.07 -32.45 -3.60
C PRO A 499 35.02 -31.53 -2.81
N ASP A 500 35.14 -30.27 -3.22
CA ASP A 500 35.94 -29.26 -2.53
C ASP A 500 35.06 -28.28 -1.74
N ASN A 501 35.65 -27.43 -0.89
CA ASN A 501 34.92 -26.52 0.00
C ASN A 501 34.42 -25.23 -0.68
N GLU A 502 34.68 -25.03 -1.97
CA GLU A 502 34.34 -23.83 -2.73
C GLU A 502 33.29 -24.12 -3.82
N PHE A 503 33.52 -25.13 -4.65
CA PHE A 503 32.65 -25.54 -5.77
C PHE A 503 31.88 -26.84 -5.50
N GLY A 504 32.15 -27.54 -4.38
CA GLY A 504 31.52 -28.82 -4.10
C GLY A 504 31.91 -29.89 -5.12
N TYR A 505 30.93 -30.58 -5.71
CA TYR A 505 31.16 -31.52 -6.81
C TYR A 505 31.54 -30.84 -8.14
N GLY A 506 31.49 -29.51 -8.22
CA GLY A 506 31.85 -28.73 -9.40
C GLY A 506 30.68 -27.94 -9.99
N GLN A 507 30.86 -27.45 -11.21
CA GLN A 507 29.83 -26.69 -11.94
C GLN A 507 28.72 -27.62 -12.46
N ALA A 508 27.46 -27.19 -12.41
CA ALA A 508 26.33 -27.92 -13.00
C ALA A 508 26.45 -28.11 -14.53
N ASP A 509 25.97 -29.26 -15.04
CA ASP A 509 25.84 -29.56 -16.49
C ASP A 509 24.38 -29.98 -16.81
N PRO A 510 23.54 -29.05 -17.30
CA PRO A 510 22.12 -29.32 -17.56
C PRO A 510 21.87 -30.45 -18.57
N THR A 511 22.70 -30.57 -19.60
CA THR A 511 22.48 -31.58 -20.66
C THR A 511 22.77 -32.98 -20.15
N ALA A 512 23.92 -33.15 -19.49
CA ALA A 512 24.29 -34.44 -18.91
C ALA A 512 23.29 -34.88 -17.83
N PHE A 513 22.74 -33.94 -17.06
CA PHE A 513 21.75 -34.23 -16.03
C PHE A 513 20.42 -34.73 -16.60
N VAL A 514 19.87 -34.07 -17.63
CA VAL A 514 18.59 -34.44 -18.25
C VAL A 514 18.67 -35.76 -19.02
N GLU A 515 19.77 -35.99 -19.76
CA GLU A 515 19.99 -37.26 -20.46
C GLU A 515 20.07 -38.45 -19.49
N ALA A 516 20.79 -38.27 -18.37
CA ALA A 516 20.91 -39.29 -17.34
C ALA A 516 19.58 -39.56 -16.61
N ALA A 517 18.77 -38.52 -16.39
CA ALA A 517 17.48 -38.65 -15.70
C ALA A 517 16.43 -39.44 -16.52
N GLY A 518 16.31 -39.15 -17.83
CA GLY A 518 15.26 -39.72 -18.69
C GLY A 518 15.63 -40.99 -19.47
N SER A 519 16.90 -41.43 -19.46
CA SER A 519 17.38 -42.51 -20.34
C SER A 519 16.99 -42.28 -21.82
N ILE A 520 17.12 -41.03 -22.27
CA ILE A 520 16.55 -40.54 -23.54
C ILE A 520 17.32 -41.12 -24.74
N ASP A 521 16.61 -41.82 -25.64
CA ASP A 521 17.11 -42.16 -26.98
C ASP A 521 16.62 -41.15 -28.02
N ARG A 522 17.56 -40.40 -28.58
CA ARG A 522 17.31 -39.33 -29.57
C ARG A 522 16.73 -39.81 -30.91
N SER A 523 16.64 -41.12 -31.14
CA SER A 523 16.11 -41.69 -32.39
C SER A 523 14.59 -41.98 -32.38
N LEU A 524 13.92 -41.79 -31.22
CA LEU A 524 12.50 -42.07 -31.01
C LEU A 524 11.67 -40.78 -30.87
N ASN A 525 10.39 -40.79 -31.27
CA ASN A 525 9.49 -39.64 -31.13
C ASN A 525 8.01 -40.06 -30.94
N VAL A 526 7.23 -39.26 -30.21
CA VAL A 526 5.79 -39.45 -29.93
C VAL A 526 5.05 -38.12 -29.95
N SER A 527 3.79 -38.09 -30.38
CA SER A 527 2.97 -36.87 -30.44
C SER A 527 1.48 -37.15 -30.20
N ILE A 528 0.82 -36.32 -29.39
CA ILE A 528 -0.61 -36.35 -29.08
C ILE A 528 -1.39 -35.38 -30.01
N ASP A 529 -2.56 -35.78 -30.54
CA ASP A 529 -3.44 -34.96 -31.40
C ASP A 529 -4.50 -34.21 -30.57
N VAL A 530 -4.03 -33.41 -29.61
CA VAL A 530 -4.84 -32.56 -28.71
C VAL A 530 -4.14 -31.20 -28.60
N PHE A 531 -4.91 -30.11 -28.68
CA PHE A 531 -4.36 -28.78 -28.49
C PHE A 531 -4.24 -28.45 -27.00
N THR A 532 -3.22 -27.68 -26.63
CA THR A 532 -3.06 -27.16 -25.26
C THR A 532 -4.31 -26.38 -24.88
N MET A 533 -4.82 -26.59 -23.66
CA MET A 533 -6.05 -25.99 -23.12
C MET A 533 -7.37 -26.40 -23.80
N GLU A 534 -7.36 -27.49 -24.59
CA GLU A 534 -8.59 -28.05 -25.16
C GLU A 534 -9.50 -28.64 -24.08
N GLU A 535 -10.81 -28.36 -24.16
CA GLU A 535 -11.82 -28.88 -23.24
C GLU A 535 -12.12 -30.36 -23.55
N VAL A 536 -11.71 -31.24 -22.64
CA VAL A 536 -11.82 -32.69 -22.78
C VAL A 536 -12.97 -33.20 -21.92
N LEU A 537 -14.08 -33.55 -22.59
CA LEU A 537 -15.29 -34.07 -21.95
C LEU A 537 -15.07 -35.46 -21.34
N ASN A 538 -15.89 -35.78 -20.34
CA ASN A 538 -15.91 -37.10 -19.70
C ASN A 538 -16.11 -38.25 -20.71
N GLU A 539 -15.29 -39.31 -20.61
CA GLU A 539 -15.24 -40.47 -21.52
C GLU A 539 -14.91 -40.20 -23.00
N SER A 540 -14.21 -39.10 -23.29
CA SER A 540 -13.69 -38.76 -24.63
C SER A 540 -12.58 -39.73 -25.10
N THR A 541 -12.37 -39.79 -26.41
CA THR A 541 -11.32 -40.61 -27.05
C THR A 541 -10.23 -39.70 -27.60
N ILE A 542 -8.98 -39.98 -27.23
CA ILE A 542 -7.77 -39.22 -27.62
C ILE A 542 -6.95 -40.04 -28.62
N GLU A 543 -6.40 -39.40 -29.64
CA GLU A 543 -5.61 -40.03 -30.71
C GLU A 543 -4.23 -39.37 -30.84
N GLY A 544 -3.28 -40.03 -31.51
CA GLY A 544 -1.95 -39.48 -31.75
C GLY A 544 -1.06 -40.31 -32.68
N THR A 545 0.18 -39.85 -32.88
CA THR A 545 1.16 -40.46 -33.79
C THR A 545 2.49 -40.75 -33.09
N SER A 546 3.28 -41.70 -33.59
CA SER A 546 4.64 -41.95 -33.08
C SER A 546 5.59 -42.45 -34.18
N SER A 547 6.90 -42.39 -33.94
CA SER A 547 7.91 -42.86 -34.91
C SER A 547 9.17 -43.39 -34.23
N GLY A 548 9.82 -44.37 -34.87
CA GLY A 548 11.08 -44.97 -34.40
C GLY A 548 10.95 -46.44 -33.97
N ALA A 549 9.74 -46.91 -33.66
CA ALA A 549 9.46 -48.32 -33.38
C ALA A 549 9.57 -49.20 -34.64
N GLN A 550 10.02 -50.46 -34.48
CA GLN A 550 10.16 -51.40 -35.60
C GLN A 550 8.79 -51.97 -36.03
N PRO A 551 8.55 -52.27 -37.32
CA PRO A 551 7.29 -52.87 -37.75
C PRO A 551 7.02 -54.26 -37.13
N GLY A 552 5.77 -54.50 -36.71
CA GLY A 552 5.36 -55.74 -36.01
C GLY A 552 5.78 -55.78 -34.54
N SER A 553 5.90 -54.60 -33.91
CA SER A 553 6.26 -54.43 -32.50
C SER A 553 5.06 -54.12 -31.60
N SER A 554 3.82 -54.27 -32.07
CA SER A 554 2.64 -54.26 -31.19
C SER A 554 2.12 -55.67 -30.88
N GLY A 555 1.74 -55.89 -29.61
CA GLY A 555 1.25 -57.18 -29.10
C GLY A 555 1.93 -57.62 -27.79
N SER A 556 1.33 -58.60 -27.10
CA SER A 556 1.69 -58.99 -25.72
C SER A 556 3.10 -59.57 -25.51
N GLU A 557 3.86 -59.84 -26.58
CA GLU A 557 5.25 -60.34 -26.54
C GLU A 557 6.30 -59.27 -26.85
N SER A 558 5.89 -58.09 -27.34
CA SER A 558 6.78 -56.96 -27.64
C SER A 558 6.91 -56.03 -26.43
N GLN A 559 8.09 -55.45 -26.23
CA GLN A 559 8.33 -54.44 -25.19
C GLN A 559 7.90 -53.04 -25.62
N SER A 560 7.75 -52.82 -26.94
CA SER A 560 7.39 -51.54 -27.53
C SER A 560 5.91 -51.22 -27.29
N ARG A 561 5.65 -50.10 -26.62
CA ARG A 561 4.29 -49.63 -26.35
C ARG A 561 4.25 -48.11 -26.17
N VAL A 562 3.11 -47.52 -26.52
CA VAL A 562 2.79 -46.13 -26.17
C VAL A 562 2.02 -46.13 -24.86
N GLU A 563 2.56 -45.42 -23.87
CA GLU A 563 1.93 -45.23 -22.56
C GLU A 563 1.44 -43.80 -22.42
N ILE A 564 0.28 -43.63 -21.81
CA ILE A 564 -0.34 -42.33 -21.53
C ILE A 564 -0.65 -42.21 -20.05
N ARG A 565 -0.27 -41.08 -19.46
CA ARG A 565 -0.53 -40.71 -18.07
C ARG A 565 -1.31 -39.39 -18.03
N VAL A 566 -2.30 -39.31 -17.13
CA VAL A 566 -3.08 -38.10 -16.89
C VAL A 566 -2.73 -37.59 -15.48
N GLY A 567 -2.08 -36.43 -15.40
CA GLY A 567 -1.61 -35.83 -14.15
C GLY A 567 -0.78 -36.79 -13.30
N GLY A 568 -1.08 -36.86 -12.00
CA GLY A 568 -0.45 -37.79 -11.05
C GLY A 568 -0.87 -39.27 -11.17
N GLY A 569 -1.67 -39.65 -12.18
CA GLY A 569 -2.19 -41.00 -12.35
C GLY A 569 -1.18 -42.05 -12.82
N GLU A 570 -1.60 -43.32 -12.88
CA GLU A 570 -0.77 -44.41 -13.42
C GLU A 570 -0.67 -44.35 -14.95
N TRP A 571 0.48 -44.77 -15.50
CA TRP A 571 0.70 -44.96 -16.92
C TRP A 571 -0.20 -46.08 -17.48
N LYS A 572 -0.96 -45.78 -18.54
CA LYS A 572 -1.87 -46.72 -19.22
C LYS A 572 -1.46 -46.94 -20.66
N GLU A 573 -1.56 -48.18 -21.12
CA GLU A 573 -1.23 -48.56 -22.48
C GLU A 573 -2.32 -48.11 -23.47
N ALA A 574 -1.92 -47.44 -24.56
CA ALA A 574 -2.80 -47.05 -25.65
C ALA A 574 -3.10 -48.21 -26.61
N LEU A 575 -4.12 -48.07 -27.46
CA LEU A 575 -4.43 -49.02 -28.52
C LEU A 575 -3.70 -48.64 -29.81
N ASP A 576 -2.93 -49.56 -30.38
CA ASP A 576 -2.29 -49.40 -31.69
C ASP A 576 -3.34 -49.54 -32.82
N ASN A 577 -3.49 -48.48 -33.61
CA ASN A 577 -4.37 -48.41 -34.78
C ASN A 577 -3.61 -48.48 -36.10
N SER A 578 -2.29 -48.67 -36.06
CA SER A 578 -1.44 -48.64 -37.25
C SER A 578 -1.60 -49.90 -38.12
N PRO A 579 -1.64 -49.76 -39.46
CA PRO A 579 -1.74 -50.92 -40.36
C PRO A 579 -0.51 -51.84 -40.35
N LEU A 580 0.62 -51.36 -39.79
CA LEU A 580 1.90 -52.05 -39.77
C LEU A 580 2.28 -52.57 -38.37
N GLU A 581 1.41 -52.40 -37.38
CA GLU A 581 1.65 -52.81 -35.98
C GLU A 581 2.97 -52.21 -35.44
N ASP A 582 3.16 -50.92 -35.73
CA ASP A 582 4.39 -50.16 -35.47
C ASP A 582 4.15 -48.92 -34.59
N TRP A 583 2.98 -48.83 -33.97
CA TRP A 583 2.57 -47.71 -33.11
C TRP A 583 2.51 -46.34 -33.81
N SER A 584 2.60 -46.27 -35.14
CA SER A 584 2.58 -44.98 -35.86
C SER A 584 1.25 -44.23 -35.76
N LEU A 585 0.16 -44.92 -35.43
CA LEU A 585 -1.15 -44.35 -35.10
C LEU A 585 -1.69 -45.05 -33.88
N TRP A 586 -2.13 -44.31 -32.86
CA TRP A 586 -2.66 -44.89 -31.62
C TRP A 586 -3.87 -44.11 -31.10
N SER A 587 -4.71 -44.74 -30.27
CA SER A 587 -5.79 -44.07 -29.56
C SER A 587 -6.06 -44.64 -28.16
N ILE A 588 -6.59 -43.82 -27.26
CA ILE A 588 -6.98 -44.22 -25.91
C ILE A 588 -8.32 -43.59 -25.54
N LYS A 589 -9.18 -44.35 -24.86
CA LYS A 589 -10.39 -43.81 -24.24
C LYS A 589 -10.07 -43.45 -22.79
N LEU A 590 -10.35 -42.21 -22.39
CA LEU A 590 -10.11 -41.75 -21.03
C LEU A 590 -11.15 -42.36 -20.07
N ASP A 591 -10.72 -42.62 -18.84
CA ASP A 591 -11.60 -43.06 -17.76
C ASP A 591 -12.44 -41.90 -17.25
N SER A 592 -13.55 -42.21 -16.58
CA SER A 592 -14.44 -41.17 -16.10
C SER A 592 -13.84 -40.37 -14.93
N HIS A 593 -13.79 -39.05 -15.06
CA HIS A 593 -13.43 -38.13 -13.97
C HIS A 593 -14.67 -37.54 -13.29
N SER A 594 -14.53 -37.17 -12.02
CA SER A 594 -15.64 -36.71 -11.15
C SER A 594 -15.67 -35.21 -10.89
N GLU A 595 -14.58 -34.50 -11.19
CA GLU A 595 -14.41 -33.07 -10.96
C GLU A 595 -13.74 -32.45 -12.19
N SER A 596 -14.17 -31.25 -12.58
CA SER A 596 -13.58 -30.50 -13.67
C SER A 596 -12.31 -29.79 -13.18
N GLY A 597 -11.25 -29.74 -13.99
CA GLY A 597 -10.00 -29.08 -13.61
C GLY A 597 -8.87 -29.23 -14.62
N ASN A 598 -7.80 -28.48 -14.39
CA ASN A 598 -6.58 -28.50 -15.21
C ASN A 598 -5.77 -29.76 -14.94
N SER A 599 -5.28 -30.41 -16.00
CA SER A 599 -4.41 -31.57 -15.90
C SER A 599 -3.46 -31.66 -17.11
N THR A 600 -2.37 -32.40 -16.96
CA THR A 600 -1.42 -32.67 -18.05
C THR A 600 -1.55 -34.09 -18.56
N LEU A 601 -1.58 -34.28 -19.88
CA LEU A 601 -1.46 -35.57 -20.55
C LEU A 601 0.00 -35.77 -20.93
N TYR A 602 0.61 -36.86 -20.45
CA TYR A 602 1.94 -37.28 -20.84
C TYR A 602 1.84 -38.50 -21.76
N ALA A 603 2.60 -38.51 -22.84
CA ALA A 603 2.76 -39.67 -23.71
C ALA A 603 4.25 -39.99 -23.87
N ARG A 604 4.59 -41.28 -23.80
CA ARG A 604 5.94 -41.76 -24.09
C ARG A 604 5.91 -43.04 -24.91
N LEU A 605 6.88 -43.19 -25.80
CA LEU A 605 7.16 -44.43 -26.51
C LEU A 605 8.29 -45.16 -25.79
N VAL A 606 7.96 -46.30 -25.17
CA VAL A 606 8.94 -47.14 -24.47
C VAL A 606 9.32 -48.28 -25.41
N VAL A 607 10.60 -48.39 -25.80
CA VAL A 607 11.10 -49.54 -26.58
C VAL A 607 11.69 -50.60 -25.66
N ASP A 608 12.55 -50.18 -24.72
CA ASP A 608 13.05 -50.97 -23.59
C ASP A 608 13.35 -50.06 -22.37
N GLN A 609 13.95 -50.58 -21.29
CA GLN A 609 14.19 -49.79 -20.06
C GLN A 609 15.33 -48.77 -20.16
N GLU A 610 16.19 -48.86 -21.18
CA GLU A 610 17.33 -47.94 -21.39
C GLU A 610 17.12 -47.03 -22.61
N HIS A 611 16.09 -47.29 -23.43
CA HIS A 611 15.75 -46.51 -24.63
C HIS A 611 14.29 -46.09 -24.61
N ILE A 612 14.07 -44.86 -24.16
CA ILE A 612 12.76 -44.23 -24.05
C ILE A 612 12.76 -42.97 -24.92
N SER A 613 11.65 -42.68 -25.61
CA SER A 613 11.51 -41.42 -26.33
C SER A 613 11.46 -40.24 -25.36
N PRO A 614 11.77 -39.01 -25.81
CA PRO A 614 11.30 -37.82 -25.13
C PRO A 614 9.79 -37.92 -24.84
N VAL A 615 9.37 -37.42 -23.68
CA VAL A 615 7.96 -37.39 -23.26
C VAL A 615 7.27 -36.21 -23.95
N ASP A 616 6.14 -36.46 -24.63
CA ASP A 616 5.26 -35.39 -25.14
C ASP A 616 4.21 -35.07 -24.08
N ALA A 617 4.14 -33.82 -23.65
CA ALA A 617 3.24 -33.35 -22.59
C ALA A 617 2.27 -32.28 -23.13
N ARG A 618 0.97 -32.41 -22.86
CA ARG A 618 -0.09 -31.47 -23.29
C ARG A 618 -1.01 -31.10 -22.14
N ARG A 619 -1.39 -29.82 -22.03
CA ARG A 619 -2.34 -29.34 -21.01
C ARG A 619 -3.77 -29.46 -21.50
N VAL A 620 -4.68 -29.88 -20.63
CA VAL A 620 -6.09 -30.07 -20.95
C VAL A 620 -6.99 -29.62 -19.80
N ILE A 621 -8.20 -29.14 -20.13
CA ILE A 621 -9.26 -28.86 -19.15
C ILE A 621 -10.23 -30.04 -19.15
N LEU A 622 -10.22 -30.85 -18.09
CA LEU A 622 -11.17 -31.95 -17.95
C LEU A 622 -12.53 -31.41 -17.52
N LEU A 623 -13.62 -31.75 -18.22
CA LEU A 623 -14.99 -31.32 -17.90
C LEU A 623 -15.89 -32.48 -17.44
N ASP A 624 -16.54 -32.35 -16.29
CA ASP A 624 -17.39 -33.36 -15.64
C ASP A 624 -18.73 -33.64 -16.35
N LEU A 625 -19.05 -32.85 -17.39
CA LEU A 625 -20.29 -32.94 -18.15
C LEU A 625 -20.32 -34.14 -19.12
N PRO A 626 -21.44 -34.91 -19.18
CA PRO A 626 -21.62 -35.93 -20.19
C PRO A 626 -21.81 -35.25 -21.56
N ALA A 627 -21.19 -35.79 -22.60
CA ALA A 627 -21.13 -35.21 -23.96
C ALA A 627 -22.47 -35.01 -24.71
N SER A 628 -23.63 -35.07 -24.05
CA SER A 628 -24.97 -35.10 -24.68
C SER A 628 -25.98 -34.01 -24.26
N SER A 629 -25.64 -33.01 -23.44
CA SER A 629 -26.64 -32.13 -22.77
C SER A 629 -26.75 -30.65 -23.19
N ILE A 630 -26.26 -30.19 -24.34
CA ILE A 630 -26.41 -28.78 -24.73
C ILE A 630 -27.72 -28.53 -25.51
N GLY A 631 -28.70 -27.90 -24.85
CA GLY A 631 -29.94 -27.40 -25.46
C GLY A 631 -30.93 -26.64 -24.54
N SER A 632 -30.83 -25.30 -24.50
CA SER A 632 -31.83 -24.23 -24.18
C SER A 632 -32.49 -24.11 -22.79
N SER A 633 -32.33 -22.94 -22.13
CA SER A 633 -33.42 -22.00 -21.69
C SER A 633 -32.92 -20.82 -20.82
N GLU A 634 -33.50 -19.62 -21.02
CA GLU A 634 -33.26 -18.34 -20.32
C GLU A 634 -33.64 -18.34 -18.81
N GLU A 635 -32.80 -17.75 -17.95
CA GLU A 635 -33.17 -17.25 -16.61
C GLU A 635 -32.91 -15.72 -16.51
N LEU A 636 -33.81 -15.01 -15.82
CA LEU A 636 -33.83 -13.54 -15.69
C LEU A 636 -32.62 -13.01 -14.91
N ASP A 637 -31.85 -12.14 -15.55
CA ASP A 637 -30.66 -11.52 -15.02
C ASP A 637 -30.96 -10.41 -13.99
N SER A 638 -30.28 -10.50 -12.84
CA SER A 638 -30.37 -9.63 -11.66
C SER A 638 -30.16 -8.15 -11.98
N SER A 639 -29.39 -7.86 -13.03
CA SER A 639 -29.05 -6.53 -13.54
C SER A 639 -30.27 -5.67 -13.89
N MET A 640 -31.36 -6.28 -14.36
CA MET A 640 -32.59 -5.57 -14.72
C MET A 640 -33.34 -5.00 -13.51
N ILE A 641 -33.23 -5.61 -12.33
CA ILE A 641 -34.02 -5.21 -11.14
C ILE A 641 -33.55 -3.85 -10.60
N LEU A 642 -32.23 -3.62 -10.54
CA LEU A 642 -31.66 -2.36 -10.05
C LEU A 642 -31.94 -1.20 -11.01
N ILE A 643 -31.79 -1.43 -12.31
CA ILE A 643 -32.09 -0.44 -13.35
C ILE A 643 -33.56 -0.04 -13.28
N ILE A 644 -34.47 -1.01 -13.08
CA ILE A 644 -35.90 -0.73 -12.90
C ILE A 644 -36.17 0.07 -11.63
N ALA A 645 -35.56 -0.27 -10.49
CA ALA A 645 -35.78 0.43 -9.22
C ALA A 645 -35.31 1.90 -9.25
N VAL A 646 -34.11 2.15 -9.80
CA VAL A 646 -33.56 3.50 -9.96
C VAL A 646 -34.36 4.29 -11.00
N SER A 647 -34.73 3.66 -12.13
CA SER A 647 -35.58 4.30 -13.15
C SER A 647 -36.97 4.64 -12.62
N LEU A 648 -37.56 3.79 -11.78
CA LEU A 648 -38.83 4.05 -11.12
C LEU A 648 -38.71 5.25 -10.16
N MET A 649 -37.64 5.34 -9.37
CA MET A 649 -37.42 6.45 -8.44
C MET A 649 -37.24 7.79 -9.19
N PHE A 650 -36.40 7.83 -10.23
CA PHE A 650 -36.26 9.02 -11.08
C PHE A 650 -37.55 9.36 -11.81
N SER A 651 -38.34 8.37 -12.22
CA SER A 651 -39.66 8.57 -12.83
C SER A 651 -40.70 9.12 -11.84
N VAL A 652 -40.65 8.69 -10.57
CA VAL A 652 -41.51 9.23 -9.49
C VAL A 652 -41.11 10.67 -9.17
N LEU A 653 -39.81 10.96 -9.09
CA LEU A 653 -39.30 12.33 -8.87
C LEU A 653 -39.62 13.25 -10.06
N ALA A 654 -39.35 12.79 -11.29
CA ALA A 654 -39.72 13.52 -12.51
C ALA A 654 -41.23 13.71 -12.60
N GLY A 655 -42.02 12.68 -12.25
CA GLY A 655 -43.47 12.76 -12.15
C GLY A 655 -43.93 13.78 -11.11
N TYR A 656 -43.32 13.80 -9.92
CA TYR A 656 -43.60 14.80 -8.90
C TYR A 656 -43.28 16.22 -9.38
N ILE A 657 -42.11 16.41 -10.00
CA ILE A 657 -41.68 17.69 -10.59
C ILE A 657 -42.63 18.14 -11.69
N ILE A 658 -43.03 17.25 -12.59
CA ILE A 658 -43.96 17.56 -13.70
C ILE A 658 -45.35 17.91 -13.15
N LEU A 659 -45.87 17.14 -12.20
CA LEU A 659 -47.19 17.35 -11.59
C LEU A 659 -47.24 18.63 -10.74
N HIS A 660 -46.14 18.99 -10.09
CA HIS A 660 -46.04 20.15 -9.20
C HIS A 660 -45.25 21.30 -9.82
N ARG A 661 -44.96 21.25 -11.13
CA ARG A 661 -44.06 22.19 -11.83
C ARG A 661 -44.38 23.65 -11.55
N LYS A 662 -45.66 24.02 -11.64
CA LYS A 662 -46.09 25.42 -11.44
C LYS A 662 -45.78 25.89 -10.02
N ARG A 663 -46.17 25.08 -9.03
CA ARG A 663 -45.94 25.37 -7.61
C ARG A 663 -44.44 25.41 -7.29
N LEU A 664 -43.66 24.46 -7.79
CA LEU A 664 -42.20 24.43 -7.58
C LEU A 664 -41.48 25.62 -8.22
N ILE A 665 -41.94 26.09 -9.38
CA ILE A 665 -41.40 27.31 -10.02
C ILE A 665 -41.77 28.55 -9.20
N GLU A 666 -43.03 28.66 -8.78
CA GLU A 666 -43.49 29.75 -7.90
C GLU A 666 -42.69 29.77 -6.59
N ASP A 667 -42.61 28.63 -5.90
CA ASP A 667 -41.88 28.45 -4.65
C ASP A 667 -40.35 28.63 -4.83
N TRP A 668 -39.77 28.37 -6.01
CA TRP A 668 -38.32 28.56 -6.27
C TRP A 668 -37.94 30.03 -6.47
N PHE A 669 -38.81 30.79 -7.14
CA PHE A 669 -38.63 32.23 -7.36
C PHE A 669 -39.23 33.08 -6.23
N ASP A 670 -39.78 32.46 -5.19
CA ASP A 670 -40.25 33.13 -3.98
C ASP A 670 -39.04 33.56 -3.12
N GLY A 671 -38.72 34.85 -3.13
CA GLY A 671 -37.54 35.39 -2.44
C GLY A 671 -36.24 35.33 -3.25
N GLU A 672 -35.33 36.26 -2.96
CA GLU A 672 -34.09 36.42 -3.72
C GLU A 672 -32.91 35.62 -3.14
N ASN A 673 -32.98 35.19 -1.87
CA ASN A 673 -31.85 34.69 -1.07
C ASN A 673 -32.09 33.28 -0.51
N LEU A 674 -31.01 32.54 -0.21
CA LEU A 674 -31.10 31.21 0.41
C LEU A 674 -31.65 31.24 1.84
N THR A 675 -31.47 32.33 2.57
CA THR A 675 -31.93 32.45 3.97
C THR A 675 -33.46 32.53 4.05
N ASP A 676 -34.09 33.20 3.09
CA ASP A 676 -35.53 33.44 3.08
C ASP A 676 -36.33 32.23 2.55
N ASN A 677 -35.76 31.50 1.59
CA ASN A 677 -36.47 30.43 0.89
C ASN A 677 -35.92 29.04 1.24
N ARG A 678 -36.74 28.28 2.00
CA ARG A 678 -36.43 26.89 2.39
C ARG A 678 -36.23 25.96 1.19
N LEU A 679 -37.06 26.06 0.15
CA LEU A 679 -36.98 25.19 -1.02
C LEU A 679 -35.69 25.46 -1.79
N ARG A 680 -35.39 26.73 -2.07
CA ARG A 680 -34.18 27.15 -2.79
C ARG A 680 -32.91 26.74 -2.04
N ARG A 681 -32.89 26.93 -0.71
CA ARG A 681 -31.83 26.47 0.18
C ARG A 681 -31.63 24.97 0.12
N THR A 682 -32.68 24.20 0.40
CA THR A 682 -32.62 22.73 0.48
C THR A 682 -32.14 22.14 -0.85
N LEU A 683 -32.75 22.56 -1.97
CA LEU A 683 -32.40 22.05 -3.30
C LEU A 683 -30.99 22.45 -3.72
N SER A 684 -30.56 23.68 -3.41
CA SER A 684 -29.21 24.12 -3.76
C SER A 684 -28.14 23.33 -2.99
N LEU A 685 -28.35 23.10 -1.69
CA LEU A 685 -27.46 22.25 -0.89
C LEU A 685 -27.45 20.80 -1.41
N CYS A 686 -28.60 20.25 -1.78
CA CYS A 686 -28.70 18.91 -2.37
C CYS A 686 -27.95 18.78 -3.69
N ILE A 687 -28.05 19.76 -4.59
CA ILE A 687 -27.34 19.76 -5.88
C ILE A 687 -25.82 19.86 -5.67
N LEU A 688 -25.36 20.68 -4.72
CA LEU A 688 -23.95 20.78 -4.38
C LEU A 688 -23.42 19.49 -3.76
N TYR A 689 -24.21 18.80 -2.93
CA TYR A 689 -23.88 17.49 -2.39
C TYR A 689 -23.88 16.38 -3.47
N PHE A 690 -24.80 16.44 -4.43
CA PHE A 690 -24.80 15.53 -5.58
C PHE A 690 -23.51 15.68 -6.41
N ALA A 691 -23.05 16.91 -6.64
CA ALA A 691 -21.79 17.18 -7.34
C ALA A 691 -20.56 16.60 -6.63
N GLN A 692 -20.57 16.55 -5.28
CA GLN A 692 -19.50 15.91 -4.50
C GLN A 692 -19.58 14.37 -4.57
N GLY A 693 -20.81 13.83 -4.60
CA GLY A 693 -21.05 12.40 -4.62
C GLY A 693 -20.64 11.72 -5.92
N LEU A 694 -20.71 12.43 -7.05
CA LEU A 694 -20.47 11.86 -8.36
C LEU A 694 -18.99 11.44 -8.57
N PRO A 695 -17.98 12.30 -8.31
CA PRO A 695 -16.59 11.86 -8.31
C PRO A 695 -16.26 10.83 -7.23
N TRP A 696 -16.90 10.94 -6.06
CA TRP A 696 -16.67 10.01 -4.96
C TRP A 696 -17.20 8.60 -5.24
N GLY A 697 -18.37 8.47 -5.87
CA GLY A 697 -18.89 7.17 -6.30
C GLY A 697 -18.11 6.57 -7.45
N PHE A 698 -17.58 7.40 -8.35
CA PHE A 698 -16.60 6.92 -9.33
C PHE A 698 -15.38 6.35 -8.60
N ALA A 699 -14.74 7.12 -7.72
CA ALA A 699 -13.52 6.70 -7.02
C ALA A 699 -13.69 5.44 -6.16
N VAL A 700 -14.78 5.30 -5.41
CA VAL A 700 -14.96 4.23 -4.41
C VAL A 700 -15.67 2.98 -4.94
N VAL A 701 -16.33 3.09 -6.10
CA VAL A 701 -17.10 1.96 -6.67
C VAL A 701 -16.62 1.62 -8.06
N ALA A 702 -16.66 2.56 -9.01
CA ALA A 702 -16.31 2.25 -10.41
C ALA A 702 -14.81 2.12 -10.63
N PHE A 703 -14.02 3.02 -10.06
CA PHE A 703 -12.56 3.00 -10.15
C PHE A 703 -11.97 1.87 -9.32
N VAL A 704 -12.52 1.59 -8.13
CA VAL A 704 -12.16 0.41 -7.32
C VAL A 704 -12.48 -0.89 -8.05
N ALA A 705 -13.67 -1.02 -8.63
CA ALA A 705 -13.99 -2.21 -9.42
C ALA A 705 -13.07 -2.32 -10.66
N TYR A 706 -12.73 -1.19 -11.30
CA TYR A 706 -11.76 -1.17 -12.40
C TYR A 706 -10.35 -1.55 -11.96
N LEU A 707 -9.91 -1.13 -10.76
CA LEU A 707 -8.63 -1.53 -10.17
C LEU A 707 -8.65 -3.02 -9.83
N ALA A 708 -9.67 -3.52 -9.12
CA ALA A 708 -9.82 -4.94 -8.83
C ALA A 708 -9.87 -5.81 -10.10
N ASP A 709 -10.50 -5.34 -11.17
CA ASP A 709 -10.56 -6.01 -12.49
C ASP A 709 -9.23 -5.91 -13.27
N SER A 710 -8.42 -4.88 -12.97
CA SER A 710 -7.04 -4.74 -13.46
C SER A 710 -6.03 -5.44 -12.53
N GLY A 711 -6.54 -6.27 -11.61
CA GLY A 711 -5.76 -7.10 -10.72
C GLY A 711 -5.55 -6.56 -9.32
N PHE A 712 -6.03 -5.39 -8.86
CA PHE A 712 -5.62 -4.84 -7.56
C PHE A 712 -6.17 -5.54 -6.29
N GLU A 713 -5.30 -5.84 -5.30
CA GLU A 713 -5.64 -6.55 -4.04
C GLU A 713 -6.52 -5.70 -3.11
N ALA A 714 -7.15 -6.34 -2.12
CA ALA A 714 -8.06 -5.66 -1.21
C ALA A 714 -7.35 -4.62 -0.32
N ALA A 715 -6.14 -4.89 0.17
CA ALA A 715 -5.40 -3.89 0.93
C ALA A 715 -4.73 -2.85 0.03
N GLU A 716 -4.26 -3.22 -1.16
CA GLU A 716 -3.72 -2.29 -2.16
C GLU A 716 -4.76 -1.28 -2.64
N THR A 717 -5.93 -1.78 -3.06
CA THR A 717 -7.12 -0.97 -3.35
C THR A 717 -7.51 -0.15 -2.11
N GLY A 718 -7.39 -0.74 -0.91
CA GLY A 718 -7.57 -0.06 0.37
C GLY A 718 -6.59 1.10 0.60
N ALA A 719 -5.32 0.94 0.21
CA ALA A 719 -4.25 1.93 0.34
C ALA A 719 -4.38 3.05 -0.70
N ILE A 720 -4.72 2.72 -1.95
CA ILE A 720 -5.06 3.70 -3.00
C ILE A 720 -6.29 4.50 -2.57
N LEU A 721 -7.34 3.83 -2.06
CA LEU A 721 -8.52 4.49 -1.52
C LEU A 721 -8.19 5.36 -0.31
N ALA A 722 -7.33 4.90 0.60
CA ALA A 722 -6.87 5.68 1.75
C ALA A 722 -6.13 6.94 1.29
N THR A 723 -5.28 6.83 0.27
CA THR A 723 -4.55 7.94 -0.35
C THR A 723 -5.50 8.94 -1.01
N VAL A 724 -6.46 8.47 -1.83
CA VAL A 724 -7.48 9.30 -2.48
C VAL A 724 -8.44 9.92 -1.46
N ALA A 725 -8.69 9.26 -0.33
CA ALA A 725 -9.52 9.74 0.76
C ALA A 725 -8.79 10.72 1.69
N LEU A 726 -7.46 10.71 1.72
CA LEU A 726 -6.62 11.50 2.63
C LEU A 726 -6.91 13.02 2.62
N PRO A 727 -7.19 13.68 1.48
CA PRO A 727 -7.59 15.09 1.49
C PRO A 727 -8.85 15.37 2.33
N TRP A 728 -9.76 14.41 2.45
CA TRP A 728 -10.96 14.52 3.29
C TRP A 728 -10.64 14.45 4.78
N THR A 729 -9.51 13.86 5.19
CA THR A 729 -9.02 13.89 6.58
C THR A 729 -8.47 15.27 6.92
N PHE A 730 -7.68 15.86 6.02
CA PHE A 730 -7.03 17.17 6.23
C PHE A 730 -7.90 18.38 5.86
N LYS A 731 -9.17 18.18 5.51
CA LYS A 731 -10.09 19.28 5.15
C LYS A 731 -10.30 20.32 6.26
N TRP A 732 -9.96 20.01 7.52
CA TRP A 732 -9.94 20.98 8.62
C TRP A 732 -9.04 22.19 8.36
N ILE A 733 -8.05 22.08 7.46
CA ILE A 733 -7.21 23.20 7.00
C ILE A 733 -8.05 24.26 6.27
N TRP A 734 -9.07 23.85 5.50
CA TRP A 734 -9.91 24.76 4.73
C TRP A 734 -10.84 25.60 5.60
N GLY A 735 -11.25 25.07 6.75
CA GLY A 735 -12.15 25.77 7.68
C GLY A 735 -11.63 27.16 8.08
N PRO A 736 -10.43 27.28 8.67
CA PRO A 736 -9.81 28.55 9.01
C PRO A 736 -9.62 29.45 7.78
N VAL A 737 -9.23 28.88 6.64
CA VAL A 737 -9.03 29.66 5.39
C VAL A 737 -10.35 30.30 4.95
N ILE A 738 -11.45 29.56 4.91
CA ILE A 738 -12.76 30.07 4.46
C ILE A 738 -13.36 31.04 5.49
N ASP A 739 -13.19 30.78 6.79
CA ASP A 739 -13.67 31.68 7.85
C ASP A 739 -12.86 33.00 7.92
N THR A 740 -11.57 32.98 7.56
CA THR A 740 -10.69 34.17 7.58
C THR A 740 -10.67 34.94 6.25
N LEU A 741 -10.55 34.24 5.12
CA LEU A 741 -10.46 34.81 3.78
C LEU A 741 -11.83 34.76 3.09
N ASN A 742 -12.67 35.74 3.37
CA ASN A 742 -13.95 35.90 2.67
C ASN A 742 -14.19 37.36 2.25
N ILE A 743 -15.02 37.52 1.23
CA ILE A 743 -15.43 38.84 0.73
C ILE A 743 -16.95 38.91 0.91
N PRO A 744 -17.45 39.42 2.07
CA PRO A 744 -18.89 39.41 2.38
C PRO A 744 -19.77 40.06 1.31
N LEU A 745 -19.22 40.98 0.51
CA LEU A 745 -19.89 41.63 -0.61
C LEU A 745 -20.42 40.63 -1.67
N TYR A 746 -19.73 39.51 -1.91
CA TYR A 746 -20.08 38.53 -2.94
C TYR A 746 -20.68 37.22 -2.40
N GLY A 747 -20.96 37.18 -1.09
CA GLY A 747 -21.23 35.96 -0.35
C GLY A 747 -19.99 35.45 0.39
N LYS A 748 -20.17 34.92 1.59
CA LYS A 748 -19.06 34.46 2.43
C LYS A 748 -18.48 33.14 1.95
N ARG A 749 -19.30 32.26 1.35
CA ARG A 749 -18.95 30.85 1.07
C ARG A 749 -18.92 30.52 -0.43
N ARG A 750 -19.73 31.21 -1.24
CA ARG A 750 -19.97 30.98 -2.68
C ARG A 750 -18.71 31.05 -3.53
N LEU A 751 -17.80 32.00 -3.24
CA LEU A 751 -16.54 32.14 -3.98
C LEU A 751 -15.72 30.83 -3.91
N TRP A 752 -15.65 30.24 -2.72
CA TRP A 752 -14.92 29.00 -2.48
C TRP A 752 -15.58 27.79 -3.14
N VAL A 753 -16.92 27.73 -3.16
CA VAL A 753 -17.67 26.71 -3.92
C VAL A 753 -17.33 26.76 -5.41
N LEU A 754 -17.33 27.96 -6.02
CA LEU A 754 -17.01 28.13 -7.45
C LEU A 754 -15.55 27.80 -7.76
N PHE A 755 -14.62 28.20 -6.89
CA PHE A 755 -13.20 27.89 -7.03
C PHE A 755 -12.94 26.38 -6.98
N ALA A 756 -13.58 25.69 -6.04
CA ALA A 756 -13.50 24.24 -5.90
C ALA A 756 -14.07 23.50 -7.12
N GLN A 757 -15.25 23.88 -7.61
CA GLN A 757 -15.86 23.27 -8.80
C GLN A 757 -15.01 23.44 -10.06
N PHE A 758 -14.38 24.61 -10.22
CA PHE A 758 -13.46 24.84 -11.32
C PHE A 758 -12.23 23.93 -11.23
N GLY A 759 -11.62 23.79 -10.05
CA GLY A 759 -10.49 22.88 -9.83
C GLY A 759 -10.82 21.41 -10.11
N MET A 760 -12.01 20.96 -9.70
CA MET A 760 -12.52 19.61 -10.02
C MET A 760 -12.72 19.40 -11.53
N ALA A 761 -13.21 20.40 -12.26
CA ALA A 761 -13.37 20.32 -13.71
C ALA A 761 -12.02 20.29 -14.45
N VAL A 762 -11.05 21.09 -14.02
CA VAL A 762 -9.69 21.12 -14.59
C VAL A 762 -9.00 19.77 -14.39
N THR A 763 -9.04 19.22 -13.18
CA THR A 763 -8.39 17.93 -12.86
C THR A 763 -8.96 16.77 -13.69
N ILE A 764 -10.29 16.63 -13.79
CA ILE A 764 -10.90 15.61 -14.68
C ILE A 764 -10.56 15.88 -16.15
N GLY A 765 -10.59 17.15 -16.57
CA GLY A 765 -10.18 17.55 -17.91
C GLY A 765 -8.73 17.15 -18.24
N THR A 766 -7.83 17.24 -17.26
CA THR A 766 -6.43 16.81 -17.39
C THR A 766 -6.31 15.28 -17.46
N ILE A 767 -7.05 14.53 -16.63
CA ILE A 767 -7.06 13.06 -16.66
C ILE A 767 -7.47 12.55 -18.07
N LEU A 768 -8.38 13.23 -18.77
CA LEU A 768 -8.79 12.85 -20.13
C LEU A 768 -7.67 12.93 -21.19
N PHE A 769 -6.59 13.68 -20.91
CA PHE A 769 -5.43 13.77 -21.79
C PHE A 769 -4.35 12.73 -21.49
N VAL A 770 -4.50 11.96 -20.41
CA VAL A 770 -3.63 10.82 -20.11
C VAL A 770 -3.95 9.73 -21.15
N PRO A 771 -2.96 9.26 -21.94
CA PRO A 771 -3.17 8.27 -23.00
C PRO A 771 -3.69 6.93 -22.47
N ASP A 772 -3.07 6.43 -21.40
CA ASP A 772 -3.43 5.22 -20.65
C ASP A 772 -3.48 5.51 -19.14
N LEU A 773 -4.57 5.10 -18.48
CA LEU A 773 -4.82 5.42 -17.07
C LEU A 773 -4.07 4.47 -16.10
N ILE A 774 -3.70 3.26 -16.55
CA ILE A 774 -2.98 2.28 -15.74
C ILE A 774 -1.46 2.48 -15.87
N ASP A 775 -0.92 2.64 -17.09
CA ASP A 775 0.51 2.95 -17.33
C ASP A 775 0.98 4.23 -16.62
N GLN A 776 0.03 5.10 -16.26
CA GLN A 776 0.28 6.35 -15.56
C GLN A 776 -0.55 6.43 -14.27
N ILE A 777 -0.77 5.30 -13.60
CA ILE A 777 -1.59 5.21 -12.39
C ILE A 777 -1.11 6.18 -11.31
N ASP A 778 0.20 6.40 -11.19
CA ASP A 778 0.79 7.42 -10.33
C ASP A 778 0.30 8.84 -10.63
N ILE A 779 0.26 9.21 -11.92
CA ILE A 779 -0.24 10.51 -12.36
C ILE A 779 -1.75 10.58 -12.13
N VAL A 780 -2.48 9.48 -12.33
CA VAL A 780 -3.92 9.40 -12.07
C VAL A 780 -4.22 9.52 -10.58
N ILE A 781 -3.50 8.83 -9.70
CA ILE A 781 -3.61 8.91 -8.23
C ILE A 781 -3.28 10.33 -7.79
N LYS A 782 -2.19 10.94 -8.28
CA LYS A 782 -1.83 12.34 -7.97
C LYS A 782 -2.93 13.31 -8.44
N LEU A 783 -3.48 13.13 -9.64
CA LEU A 783 -4.57 13.95 -10.16
C LEU A 783 -5.88 13.73 -9.41
N MET A 784 -6.19 12.50 -8.98
CA MET A 784 -7.36 12.17 -8.15
C MET A 784 -7.19 12.69 -6.73
N PHE A 785 -5.99 12.67 -6.17
CA PHE A 785 -5.66 13.29 -4.90
C PHE A 785 -5.90 14.81 -4.97
N VAL A 786 -5.35 15.48 -5.99
CA VAL A 786 -5.59 16.92 -6.24
C VAL A 786 -7.07 17.21 -6.50
N HIS A 787 -7.77 16.33 -7.22
CA HIS A 787 -9.22 16.42 -7.42
C HIS A 787 -9.96 16.40 -6.08
N ASN A 788 -9.58 15.48 -5.18
CA ASN A 788 -10.18 15.34 -3.85
C ASN A 788 -9.81 16.50 -2.89
N ILE A 789 -8.68 17.20 -3.10
CA ILE A 789 -8.42 18.48 -2.45
C ILE A 789 -9.51 19.51 -2.80
N PHE A 790 -9.85 19.65 -4.08
CA PHE A 790 -10.92 20.56 -4.50
C PHE A 790 -12.31 20.05 -4.08
N ALA A 791 -12.56 18.74 -4.14
CA ALA A 791 -13.83 18.16 -3.71
C ALA A 791 -14.07 18.39 -2.20
N SER A 792 -13.04 18.18 -1.37
CA SER A 792 -13.11 18.46 0.06
C SER A 792 -13.23 19.96 0.36
N LEU A 793 -12.61 20.84 -0.43
CA LEU A 793 -12.83 22.29 -0.32
C LEU A 793 -14.28 22.69 -0.62
N GLN A 794 -14.92 22.09 -1.63
CA GLN A 794 -16.35 22.28 -1.90
C GLN A 794 -17.21 21.79 -0.74
N ASP A 795 -16.89 20.63 -0.18
CA ASP A 795 -17.59 20.04 0.98
C ASP A 795 -17.58 21.01 2.17
N VAL A 796 -16.39 21.46 2.59
CA VAL A 796 -16.24 22.43 3.68
C VAL A 796 -16.99 23.72 3.40
N SER A 797 -16.92 24.23 2.17
CA SER A 797 -17.61 25.46 1.78
C SER A 797 -19.13 25.31 1.81
N THR A 798 -19.64 24.14 1.41
CA THR A 798 -21.08 23.83 1.38
C THR A 798 -21.62 23.56 2.77
N ASP A 799 -20.84 22.92 3.64
CA ASP A 799 -21.18 22.67 5.04
C ASP A 799 -21.19 23.97 5.85
N ALA A 800 -20.17 24.81 5.65
CA ALA A 800 -20.13 26.15 6.23
C ALA A 800 -21.33 26.98 5.77
N LEU A 801 -21.71 26.85 4.48
CA LEU A 801 -22.91 27.49 3.95
C LEU A 801 -24.17 26.94 4.65
N ALA A 802 -24.29 25.62 4.83
CA ALA A 802 -25.43 24.98 5.50
C ALA A 802 -25.58 25.46 6.95
N VAL A 803 -24.48 25.50 7.73
CA VAL A 803 -24.46 26.08 9.09
C VAL A 803 -24.92 27.54 9.07
N ASP A 804 -24.54 28.30 8.04
CA ASP A 804 -24.88 29.72 7.91
C ASP A 804 -26.32 30.00 7.46
N VAL A 805 -27.04 29.03 6.86
CA VAL A 805 -28.36 29.24 6.25
C VAL A 805 -29.49 28.35 6.79
N LEU A 806 -29.19 27.22 7.43
CA LEU A 806 -30.20 26.31 7.98
C LEU A 806 -30.77 26.82 9.31
N GLN A 807 -32.05 26.51 9.53
CA GLN A 807 -32.74 26.76 10.80
C GLN A 807 -32.69 25.51 11.68
N ASP A 808 -32.75 25.69 13.00
CA ASP A 808 -32.52 24.61 14.00
C ASP A 808 -33.50 23.43 13.89
N ASP A 809 -34.73 23.67 13.42
CA ASP A 809 -35.78 22.67 13.15
C ASP A 809 -35.57 21.94 11.81
N GLU A 810 -34.77 22.52 10.92
CA GLU A 810 -34.52 21.99 9.58
C GLU A 810 -33.21 21.20 9.47
N VAL A 811 -32.26 21.41 10.39
CA VAL A 811 -30.91 20.81 10.36
C VAL A 811 -30.97 19.30 10.14
N ALA A 812 -31.79 18.57 10.89
CA ALA A 812 -31.88 17.11 10.78
C ALA A 812 -32.39 16.65 9.42
N ARG A 813 -33.51 17.23 8.97
CA ARG A 813 -34.17 16.83 7.72
C ARG A 813 -33.35 17.22 6.50
N VAL A 814 -32.81 18.44 6.48
CA VAL A 814 -32.04 18.93 5.33
C VAL A 814 -30.69 18.22 5.23
N ASN A 815 -30.03 17.91 6.35
CA ASN A 815 -28.86 17.02 6.33
C ASN A 815 -29.21 15.67 5.70
N GLY A 816 -30.33 15.07 6.09
CA GLY A 816 -30.80 13.80 5.50
C GLY A 816 -30.93 13.87 3.98
N TYR A 817 -31.48 14.96 3.44
CA TYR A 817 -31.57 15.19 2.00
C TYR A 817 -30.24 15.48 1.33
N MET A 818 -29.37 16.26 1.97
CA MET A 818 -28.03 16.58 1.48
C MET A 818 -27.21 15.30 1.30
N PHE A 819 -27.07 14.49 2.36
CA PHE A 819 -26.32 13.25 2.30
C PHE A 819 -26.97 12.21 1.37
N ALA A 820 -28.31 12.15 1.31
CA ALA A 820 -28.99 11.31 0.34
C ALA A 820 -28.69 11.74 -1.11
N SER A 821 -28.59 13.04 -1.37
CA SER A 821 -28.21 13.56 -2.69
C SER A 821 -26.75 13.23 -3.03
N LYS A 822 -25.85 13.25 -2.04
CA LYS A 822 -24.46 12.75 -2.20
C LYS A 822 -24.46 11.26 -2.56
N ARG A 823 -25.25 10.41 -1.89
CA ARG A 823 -25.39 8.98 -2.24
C ARG A 823 -26.00 8.77 -3.64
N ALA A 824 -26.97 9.58 -4.05
CA ALA A 824 -27.49 9.56 -5.41
C ALA A 824 -26.41 9.91 -6.46
N GLY A 825 -25.55 10.90 -6.16
CA GLY A 825 -24.36 11.19 -6.96
C GLY A 825 -23.44 9.97 -7.03
N MET A 826 -23.23 9.27 -5.92
CA MET A 826 -22.40 8.07 -5.89
C MET A 826 -22.95 6.92 -6.74
N ILE A 827 -24.27 6.69 -6.71
CA ILE A 827 -24.91 5.66 -7.55
C ILE A 827 -24.75 5.99 -9.03
N VAL A 828 -24.88 7.26 -9.40
CA VAL A 828 -24.67 7.71 -10.79
C VAL A 828 -23.21 7.53 -11.20
N GLY A 829 -22.26 8.00 -10.39
CA GLY A 829 -20.82 7.90 -10.66
C GLY A 829 -20.25 6.47 -10.60
N GLY A 830 -20.77 5.66 -9.69
CA GLY A 830 -20.31 4.30 -9.41
C GLY A 830 -21.06 3.22 -10.19
N ALA A 831 -22.35 3.01 -9.90
CA ALA A 831 -23.11 1.89 -10.47
C ALA A 831 -23.57 2.14 -11.92
N ILE A 832 -24.08 3.34 -12.24
CA ILE A 832 -24.63 3.63 -13.58
C ILE A 832 -23.50 3.89 -14.58
N LEU A 833 -22.57 4.78 -14.24
CA LEU A 833 -21.45 5.10 -15.11
C LEU A 833 -20.39 3.97 -15.10
N GLY A 834 -20.13 3.34 -13.95
CA GLY A 834 -19.23 2.17 -13.85
C GLY A 834 -19.75 0.94 -14.59
N GLY A 835 -21.06 0.64 -14.52
CA GLY A 835 -21.65 -0.47 -15.29
C GLY A 835 -21.58 -0.30 -16.82
N LEU A 836 -21.23 0.89 -17.31
CA LEU A 836 -20.99 1.16 -18.73
C LEU A 836 -19.52 1.01 -19.13
N VAL A 837 -18.59 0.83 -18.18
CA VAL A 837 -17.14 0.74 -18.44
C VAL A 837 -16.83 -0.36 -19.46
N ASN A 838 -17.41 -1.55 -19.31
CA ASN A 838 -17.18 -2.68 -20.22
C ASN A 838 -17.81 -2.49 -21.62
N THR A 839 -18.64 -1.45 -21.82
CA THR A 839 -19.33 -1.18 -23.10
C THR A 839 -18.79 0.01 -23.87
N ILE A 840 -18.31 1.05 -23.18
CA ILE A 840 -17.84 2.30 -23.78
C ILE A 840 -16.42 2.70 -23.34
N GLY A 841 -15.80 1.98 -22.40
CA GLY A 841 -14.48 2.29 -21.85
C GLY A 841 -14.47 3.44 -20.81
N ILE A 842 -13.57 3.34 -19.83
CA ILE A 842 -13.44 4.27 -18.69
C ILE A 842 -13.18 5.73 -19.10
N ARG A 843 -12.46 5.94 -20.22
CA ARG A 843 -12.17 7.29 -20.75
C ARG A 843 -13.43 8.01 -21.23
N ASN A 844 -14.34 7.29 -21.89
CA ASN A 844 -15.61 7.86 -22.34
C ASN A 844 -16.57 8.11 -21.17
N MET A 845 -16.44 7.32 -20.10
CA MET A 845 -17.15 7.57 -18.84
C MET A 845 -16.70 8.90 -18.19
N LEU A 846 -15.39 9.13 -18.06
CA LEU A 846 -14.84 10.39 -17.54
C LEU A 846 -15.26 11.60 -18.41
N ALA A 847 -15.39 11.41 -19.73
CA ALA A 847 -15.83 12.44 -20.66
C ALA A 847 -17.31 12.84 -20.46
N ILE A 848 -18.15 11.94 -19.94
CA ILE A 848 -19.57 12.23 -19.59
C ILE A 848 -19.67 13.00 -18.27
N GLN A 849 -18.77 12.74 -17.32
CA GLN A 849 -18.78 13.37 -16.00
C GLN A 849 -18.44 14.87 -16.03
N LEU A 850 -17.47 15.27 -16.87
CA LEU A 850 -17.05 16.66 -17.03
C LEU A 850 -18.20 17.65 -17.35
N PRO A 851 -19.05 17.43 -18.38
CA PRO A 851 -20.15 18.35 -18.69
C PRO A 851 -21.23 18.38 -17.59
N ILE A 852 -21.43 17.29 -16.83
CA ILE A 852 -22.37 17.27 -15.70
C ILE A 852 -21.88 18.20 -14.58
N LEU A 853 -20.60 18.15 -14.23
CA LEU A 853 -20.01 19.04 -13.22
C LEU A 853 -20.07 20.51 -13.64
N LEU A 854 -19.75 20.81 -14.91
CA LEU A 854 -19.84 22.17 -15.46
C LEU A 854 -21.28 22.70 -15.45
N LEU A 855 -22.27 21.84 -15.71
CA LEU A 855 -23.68 22.20 -15.62
C LEU A 855 -24.09 22.54 -14.18
N ILE A 856 -23.64 21.75 -13.20
CA ILE A 856 -23.93 22.02 -11.79
C ILE A 856 -23.27 23.34 -11.33
N MET A 857 -22.08 23.66 -11.83
CA MET A 857 -21.39 24.91 -11.53
C MET A 857 -22.17 26.17 -11.95
N VAL A 858 -23.13 26.04 -12.88
CA VAL A 858 -24.04 27.14 -13.24
C VAL A 858 -24.91 27.58 -12.06
N LEU A 859 -25.32 26.67 -11.18
CA LEU A 859 -26.21 26.98 -10.07
C LEU A 859 -25.61 28.00 -9.08
N PRO A 860 -24.43 27.76 -8.47
CA PRO A 860 -23.84 28.70 -7.53
C PRO A 860 -23.48 30.04 -8.19
N MET A 861 -23.33 30.14 -9.51
CA MET A 861 -23.16 31.43 -10.18
C MET A 861 -24.36 32.37 -10.02
N PHE A 862 -25.57 31.86 -9.75
CA PHE A 862 -26.81 32.66 -9.63
C PHE A 862 -27.45 32.59 -8.22
N LEU A 863 -26.66 32.23 -7.21
CA LEU A 863 -27.13 32.00 -5.86
C LEU A 863 -26.76 33.17 -4.94
N TYR A 864 -27.76 33.78 -4.28
CA TYR A 864 -27.55 34.80 -3.26
C TYR A 864 -27.62 34.17 -1.87
N GLU A 865 -26.56 34.26 -1.07
CA GLU A 865 -26.51 33.65 0.26
C GLU A 865 -27.40 34.39 1.28
N ARG A 866 -27.23 35.71 1.37
CA ARG A 866 -27.90 36.59 2.32
C ARG A 866 -28.33 37.90 1.65
N PRO A 867 -29.33 38.60 2.20
CA PRO A 867 -29.74 39.92 1.70
C PRO A 867 -28.55 40.87 1.56
N GLY A 868 -28.50 41.65 0.47
CA GLY A 868 -27.46 42.65 0.21
C GLY A 868 -26.17 42.15 -0.48
N THR A 869 -26.09 40.87 -0.86
CA THR A 869 -24.94 40.30 -1.60
C THR A 869 -25.00 40.58 -3.10
N LYS A 870 -23.83 40.73 -3.75
CA LYS A 870 -23.68 40.91 -5.21
C LYS A 870 -23.30 39.60 -5.90
N LEU A 871 -23.83 39.36 -7.10
CA LEU A 871 -23.44 38.19 -7.89
C LEU A 871 -22.10 38.35 -8.60
N PHE A 872 -21.89 39.51 -9.21
CA PHE A 872 -20.71 39.85 -10.01
C PHE A 872 -20.21 41.27 -9.69
N PRO A 873 -18.94 41.60 -9.94
CA PRO A 873 -18.40 42.95 -9.73
C PRO A 873 -19.21 44.06 -10.42
N TRP A 874 -19.82 43.75 -11.58
CA TRP A 874 -20.66 44.64 -12.38
C TRP A 874 -22.17 44.54 -12.08
N SER A 875 -22.58 43.75 -11.08
CA SER A 875 -24.00 43.62 -10.68
C SER A 875 -24.43 44.69 -9.67
N THR A 876 -25.67 45.17 -9.80
CA THR A 876 -26.32 46.07 -8.83
C THR A 876 -26.66 45.31 -7.55
N LYS A 877 -26.58 45.98 -6.39
CA LYS A 877 -27.05 45.41 -5.11
C LYS A 877 -28.55 45.09 -5.24
N THR A 878 -28.98 43.96 -4.69
CA THR A 878 -30.40 43.57 -4.59
C THR A 878 -31.18 44.66 -3.85
N SER A 879 -32.33 45.03 -4.41
CA SER A 879 -33.10 46.21 -4.03
C SER A 879 -34.14 45.91 -2.95
N GLU A 880 -34.03 46.67 -1.84
CA GLU A 880 -35.06 47.06 -0.85
C GLU A 880 -35.53 46.06 0.24
N SER A 881 -35.06 46.30 1.46
CA SER A 881 -35.96 46.63 2.58
C SER A 881 -35.69 48.08 3.02
N SER A 882 -36.37 49.02 2.39
CA SER A 882 -36.43 50.42 2.79
C SER A 882 -37.48 50.59 3.90
N GLU A 883 -37.06 50.89 5.13
CA GLU A 883 -37.74 51.89 5.99
C GLU A 883 -36.99 52.39 7.25
N ASP A 884 -35.83 51.85 7.66
CA ASP A 884 -35.11 52.38 8.86
C ASP A 884 -33.68 52.93 8.67
N GLU A 885 -33.10 52.94 7.47
CA GLU A 885 -31.69 53.35 7.28
C GLU A 885 -31.48 54.70 6.54
N ASN A 886 -32.41 55.64 6.65
CA ASN A 886 -32.21 57.03 6.17
C ASN A 886 -31.28 57.88 7.07
N GLN A 887 -30.36 57.26 7.81
CA GLN A 887 -29.28 57.94 8.53
C GLN A 887 -27.87 57.42 8.23
N ALA A 888 -27.68 56.39 7.39
CA ALA A 888 -26.36 55.77 7.18
C ALA A 888 -25.83 55.88 5.74
N SER A 889 -26.15 56.96 5.01
CA SER A 889 -25.55 57.21 3.69
C SER A 889 -24.72 58.50 3.68
N MET A 890 -23.44 58.36 4.02
CA MET A 890 -22.27 59.21 3.70
C MET A 890 -21.31 59.30 4.90
N THR A 891 -20.81 58.17 5.36
CA THR A 891 -19.57 57.96 6.14
C THR A 891 -19.66 56.54 6.68
N ASP A 892 -19.17 55.57 5.91
CA ASP A 892 -18.74 54.28 6.45
C ASP A 892 -17.62 53.79 5.52
N SER A 893 -16.55 54.58 5.47
CA SER A 893 -15.25 53.98 5.74
C SER A 893 -15.49 53.07 6.93
N VAL A 894 -15.44 51.75 6.76
CA VAL A 894 -15.61 50.80 7.86
C VAL A 894 -14.83 51.35 9.04
N GLU A 895 -15.51 51.99 9.99
CA GLU A 895 -14.96 52.26 11.31
C GLU A 895 -14.81 50.85 11.85
N VAL A 896 -13.62 50.30 11.62
CA VAL A 896 -13.22 49.02 12.19
C VAL A 896 -13.25 49.32 13.67
N ASP A 897 -14.34 49.00 14.37
CA ASP A 897 -14.49 49.18 15.82
C ASP A 897 -13.13 48.86 16.46
N GLU A 898 -12.38 49.84 16.93
CA GLU A 898 -10.94 49.62 17.21
C GLU A 898 -10.73 48.69 18.41
N ARG A 899 -11.82 48.30 19.10
CA ARG A 899 -11.80 47.39 20.24
C ARG A 899 -11.69 45.93 19.82
N LEU A 900 -10.86 45.19 20.55
CA LEU A 900 -10.74 43.74 20.42
C LEU A 900 -11.78 43.11 21.36
N TYR A 901 -12.47 42.06 20.91
CA TYR A 901 -13.63 41.47 21.61
C TYR A 901 -13.35 41.04 23.06
N TRP A 902 -12.11 40.68 23.40
CA TRP A 902 -11.73 40.27 24.75
C TRP A 902 -11.46 41.45 25.72
N ASP A 903 -11.64 42.69 25.26
CA ASP A 903 -11.64 43.88 26.13
C ASP A 903 -13.00 44.08 26.83
N GLU A 904 -14.01 43.27 26.48
CA GLU A 904 -15.32 43.25 27.15
C GLU A 904 -15.28 42.45 28.48
N PRO A 905 -15.81 42.99 29.59
CA PRO A 905 -15.76 42.33 30.90
C PRO A 905 -16.42 40.95 30.94
N GLU A 906 -17.49 40.76 30.16
CA GLU A 906 -18.26 39.50 30.11
C GLU A 906 -17.50 38.35 29.43
N GLU A 907 -16.52 38.69 28.57
CA GLU A 907 -15.69 37.73 27.84
C GLU A 907 -14.51 37.20 28.68
N SER A 908 -14.21 37.84 29.82
CA SER A 908 -13.13 37.44 30.74
C SER A 908 -13.28 36.03 31.34
N LYS A 909 -14.51 35.51 31.40
CA LYS A 909 -14.80 34.13 31.85
C LYS A 909 -14.17 33.07 30.93
N TRP A 910 -13.95 33.41 29.66
CA TRP A 910 -13.32 32.54 28.65
C TRP A 910 -11.81 32.72 28.62
N TRP A 911 -11.15 32.49 29.77
CA TRP A 911 -9.72 32.74 29.95
C TRP A 911 -8.83 32.09 28.87
N ALA A 912 -9.19 30.89 28.42
CA ALA A 912 -8.47 30.17 27.36
C ALA A 912 -8.57 30.90 26.02
N ALA A 913 -9.78 31.34 25.62
CA ALA A 913 -10.00 32.07 24.39
C ALA A 913 -9.28 33.43 24.40
N VAL A 914 -9.36 34.17 25.52
CA VAL A 914 -8.65 35.44 25.71
C VAL A 914 -7.14 35.24 25.56
N SER A 915 -6.59 34.17 26.13
CA SER A 915 -5.16 33.86 26.03
C SER A 915 -4.72 33.59 24.59
N VAL A 916 -5.51 32.80 23.84
CA VAL A 916 -5.23 32.50 22.42
C VAL A 916 -5.33 33.75 21.56
N GLY A 917 -6.39 34.55 21.73
CA GLY A 917 -6.58 35.81 21.00
C GLY A 917 -5.41 36.78 21.19
N LYS A 918 -4.96 36.96 22.45
CA LYS A 918 -3.78 37.77 22.77
C LYS A 918 -2.49 37.22 22.18
N ALA A 919 -2.28 35.91 22.21
CA ALA A 919 -1.11 35.28 21.60
C ALA A 919 -1.04 35.47 20.07
N THR A 920 -2.19 35.59 19.40
CA THR A 920 -2.24 35.84 17.95
C THR A 920 -2.17 37.32 17.57
N PHE A 921 -2.51 38.25 18.48
CA PHE A 921 -2.60 39.68 18.18
C PHE A 921 -1.54 40.57 18.83
N GLU A 922 -1.11 40.32 20.07
CA GLU A 922 -0.16 41.20 20.77
C GLU A 922 1.19 41.25 20.05
N GLU A 923 1.87 42.40 20.08
CA GLU A 923 3.21 42.54 19.52
C GLU A 923 4.26 41.69 20.26
N LYS A 924 4.04 41.46 21.57
CA LYS A 924 4.90 40.63 22.42
C LYS A 924 4.08 39.59 23.16
N ILE A 925 4.48 38.33 23.05
CA ILE A 925 3.77 37.16 23.57
C ILE A 925 4.64 36.40 24.57
N SER A 926 4.03 35.53 25.38
CA SER A 926 4.77 34.69 26.32
C SER A 926 5.62 33.63 25.60
N ILE A 927 6.76 33.24 26.19
CA ILE A 927 7.64 32.19 25.64
C ILE A 927 6.90 30.87 25.32
N PRO A 928 6.01 30.33 26.18
CA PRO A 928 5.26 29.13 25.85
C PRO A 928 4.39 29.27 24.59
N ALA A 929 3.74 30.42 24.43
CA ALA A 929 2.92 30.71 23.25
C ALA A 929 3.79 30.85 21.98
N PHE A 930 4.96 31.47 22.08
CA PHE A 930 5.91 31.57 20.98
C PHE A 930 6.37 30.19 20.50
N ILE A 931 6.83 29.33 21.42
CA ILE A 931 7.28 27.98 21.11
C ILE A 931 6.13 27.16 20.48
N THR A 932 4.92 27.30 21.01
CA THR A 932 3.73 26.62 20.46
C THR A 932 3.44 27.05 19.02
N ILE A 933 3.48 28.35 18.72
CA ILE A 933 3.22 28.87 17.38
C ILE A 933 4.28 28.37 16.38
N ILE A 934 5.56 28.39 16.77
CA ILE A 934 6.64 27.88 15.91
C ILE A 934 6.49 26.37 15.67
N GLY A 935 6.16 25.59 16.70
CA GLY A 935 5.87 24.17 16.56
C GLY A 935 4.72 23.88 15.59
N ILE A 936 3.62 24.65 15.68
CA ILE A 936 2.49 24.54 14.73
C ILE A 936 2.94 24.88 13.30
N LEU A 937 3.72 25.95 13.11
CA LEU A 937 4.18 26.36 11.77
C LEU A 937 5.09 25.30 11.14
N ILE A 938 5.99 24.70 11.92
CA ILE A 938 6.86 23.61 11.45
C ILE A 938 6.01 22.40 11.06
N PHE A 939 5.08 21.98 11.92
CA PHE A 939 4.20 20.86 11.64
C PHE A 939 3.36 21.07 10.38
N VAL A 940 2.70 22.24 10.26
CA VAL A 940 1.85 22.56 9.12
C VAL A 940 2.67 22.68 7.83
N SER A 941 3.88 23.27 7.88
CA SER A 941 4.73 23.38 6.70
C SER A 941 5.23 22.02 6.22
N GLY A 942 5.63 21.15 7.15
CA GLY A 942 5.95 19.76 6.86
C GLY A 942 4.78 19.01 6.23
N LEU A 943 3.59 19.15 6.83
CA LEU A 943 2.38 18.48 6.36
C LEU A 943 1.95 18.98 4.97
N VAL A 944 2.02 20.29 4.71
CA VAL A 944 1.71 20.86 3.39
C VAL A 944 2.70 20.35 2.35
N PHE A 945 3.99 20.26 2.69
CA PHE A 945 4.99 19.68 1.78
C PHE A 945 4.68 18.21 1.46
N ALA A 946 4.31 17.42 2.46
CA ALA A 946 3.91 16.03 2.31
C ALA A 946 2.67 15.87 1.41
N ILE A 947 1.64 16.69 1.64
CA ILE A 947 0.42 16.73 0.81
C ILE A 947 0.75 17.11 -0.64
N ILE A 948 1.65 18.07 -0.87
CA ILE A 948 2.03 18.51 -2.23
C ILE A 948 2.89 17.46 -2.95
N SER A 949 3.76 16.75 -2.22
CA SER A 949 4.56 15.66 -2.77
C SER A 949 3.77 14.37 -2.98
N VAL A 950 2.55 14.29 -2.45
CA VAL A 950 1.69 13.07 -2.47
C VAL A 950 2.41 11.89 -1.81
N ASP A 951 3.21 12.19 -0.79
CA ASP A 951 4.00 11.23 -0.03
C ASP A 951 4.07 11.73 1.43
N LEU A 952 3.44 10.99 2.34
CA LEU A 952 3.45 11.28 3.78
C LEU A 952 4.68 10.75 4.50
N GLU A 953 5.55 10.01 3.81
CA GLU A 953 6.77 9.41 4.33
C GLU A 953 8.02 10.22 3.97
N VAL A 954 7.85 11.28 3.18
CA VAL A 954 8.94 12.21 2.86
C VAL A 954 9.75 12.57 4.11
N PRO A 955 11.09 12.42 4.08
CA PRO A 955 11.96 12.66 5.23
C PRO A 955 11.75 14.05 5.87
N PHE A 956 11.36 15.04 5.07
CA PHE A 956 11.03 16.39 5.53
C PHE A 956 9.86 16.43 6.52
N TYR A 957 8.77 15.68 6.25
CA TYR A 957 7.60 15.66 7.14
C TYR A 957 7.89 14.91 8.43
N SER A 958 8.59 13.78 8.36
CA SER A 958 9.01 13.01 9.54
C SER A 958 9.87 13.87 10.49
N LYS A 959 10.86 14.59 9.94
CA LYS A 959 11.66 15.57 10.70
C LYS A 959 10.81 16.71 11.24
N ALA A 960 9.94 17.30 10.43
CA ALA A 960 9.06 18.39 10.86
C ALA A 960 8.13 17.97 12.01
N LYS A 961 7.59 16.74 11.97
CA LYS A 961 6.77 16.13 13.02
C LYS A 961 7.56 15.98 14.33
N MET A 962 8.76 15.39 14.28
CA MET A 962 9.60 15.19 15.45
C MET A 962 9.98 16.53 16.10
N VAL A 963 10.39 17.50 15.30
CA VAL A 963 10.74 18.85 15.76
C VAL A 963 9.51 19.54 16.36
N ALA A 964 8.36 19.52 15.69
CA ALA A 964 7.15 20.12 16.23
C ALA A 964 6.75 19.51 17.58
N LEU A 965 6.91 18.20 17.76
CA LEU A 965 6.61 17.51 19.02
C LEU A 965 7.56 17.91 20.14
N ALA A 966 8.85 18.08 19.84
CA ALA A 966 9.82 18.64 20.78
C ALA A 966 9.46 20.09 21.17
N PHE A 967 9.00 20.91 20.23
CA PHE A 967 8.52 22.26 20.51
C PHE A 967 7.27 22.24 21.41
N PHE A 968 6.31 21.34 21.19
CA PHE A 968 5.15 21.22 22.08
C PHE A 968 5.54 20.80 23.50
N ALA A 969 6.45 19.83 23.65
CA ALA A 969 6.99 19.43 24.95
C ALA A 969 7.70 20.60 25.65
N ALA A 970 8.54 21.34 24.92
CA ALA A 970 9.22 22.54 25.42
C ALA A 970 8.25 23.66 25.81
N ALA A 971 7.15 23.84 25.07
CA ALA A 971 6.11 24.82 25.39
C ALA A 971 5.38 24.45 26.69
N VAL A 972 5.04 23.17 26.89
CA VAL A 972 4.43 22.69 28.15
C VAL A 972 5.39 22.87 29.32
N PHE A 973 6.66 22.53 29.14
CA PHE A 973 7.70 22.73 30.16
C PHE A 973 7.86 24.21 30.52
N ALA A 974 7.97 25.10 29.51
CA ALA A 974 8.07 26.54 29.72
C ALA A 974 6.82 27.11 30.44
N ALA A 975 5.62 26.60 30.11
CA ALA A 975 4.39 27.00 30.79
C ALA A 975 4.35 26.53 32.26
N LEU A 976 4.86 25.33 32.55
CA LEU A 976 5.01 24.82 33.92
C LEU A 976 6.02 25.66 34.72
N VAL A 977 7.17 25.98 34.14
CA VAL A 977 8.20 26.82 34.77
C VAL A 977 7.67 28.23 35.07
N ASP A 978 6.99 28.87 34.12
CA ASP A 978 6.39 30.20 34.31
C ASP A 978 5.31 30.18 35.40
N ARG A 979 4.55 29.07 35.52
CA ARG A 979 3.48 28.89 36.51
C ARG A 979 3.98 28.50 37.91
N ILE A 980 5.10 27.78 38.01
CA ILE A 980 5.73 27.41 39.29
C ILE A 980 6.53 28.60 39.84
N GLY A 981 7.13 29.40 38.95
CA GLY A 981 7.93 30.57 39.29
C GLY A 981 7.12 31.81 39.70
N SER A 982 5.89 31.94 39.21
CA SER A 982 4.99 33.05 39.56
C SER A 982 4.23 32.75 40.85
N GLY A 983 4.61 33.44 41.94
CA GLY A 983 3.75 33.58 43.11
C GLY A 983 2.40 34.22 42.73
N SER A 984 1.43 34.23 43.65
CA SER A 984 -0.01 34.50 43.43
C SER A 984 -0.43 35.89 42.87
N LYS A 985 0.40 36.58 42.09
CA LYS A 985 0.12 37.85 41.42
C LYS A 985 0.54 37.78 39.95
N GLU A 986 -0.35 38.23 39.06
CA GLU A 986 -0.20 38.19 37.59
C GLU A 986 1.03 38.94 37.03
N ASP A 987 1.63 39.85 37.80
CA ASP A 987 2.77 40.68 37.37
C ASP A 987 4.15 40.06 37.61
N ASP A 988 4.26 38.94 38.34
CA ASP A 988 5.52 38.25 38.62
C ASP A 988 5.75 37.04 37.69
N ARG A 989 5.58 37.21 36.37
CA ARG A 989 5.94 36.15 35.41
C ARG A 989 7.46 35.98 35.37
N LEU A 990 7.92 34.74 35.48
CA LEU A 990 9.35 34.42 35.58
C LEU A 990 10.06 34.58 34.21
N LEU A 991 9.31 34.41 33.11
CA LEU A 991 9.84 34.47 31.75
C LEU A 991 9.45 35.79 31.02
N PRO A 992 10.39 36.44 30.31
CA PRO A 992 10.11 37.67 29.57
C PRO A 992 9.22 37.43 28.34
N LYS A 993 8.45 38.45 27.93
CA LYS A 993 7.69 38.39 26.66
C LYS A 993 8.61 38.58 25.44
N VAL A 994 8.38 37.80 24.39
CA VAL A 994 9.14 37.79 23.13
C VAL A 994 8.33 38.36 21.96
N PRO A 995 8.96 38.88 20.89
CA PRO A 995 8.23 39.38 19.72
C PRO A 995 7.35 38.31 19.06
N ASN A 996 6.15 38.69 18.67
CA ASN A 996 5.21 37.79 18.00
C ASN A 996 5.64 37.51 16.54
N PRO A 997 5.78 36.24 16.10
CA PRO A 997 6.17 35.91 14.73
C PRO A 997 5.19 36.44 13.67
N PHE A 998 3.90 36.58 14.00
CA PHE A 998 2.92 37.17 13.09
C PHE A 998 3.16 38.66 12.79
N ASN A 999 3.98 39.37 13.58
CA ASN A 999 4.36 40.76 13.31
C ASN A 999 5.21 40.90 12.03
N LEU A 1000 5.99 39.90 11.65
CA LEU A 1000 6.98 40.01 10.57
C LEU A 1000 6.38 39.84 9.16
N GLY A 1001 5.20 39.23 9.04
CA GLY A 1001 4.67 38.80 7.73
C GLY A 1001 3.22 39.16 7.43
N LEU A 1002 2.40 39.53 8.43
CA LEU A 1002 0.97 39.79 8.22
C LEU A 1002 0.60 41.27 8.46
N PRO A 1003 -0.15 41.91 7.54
CA PRO A 1003 -0.76 43.22 7.79
C PRO A 1003 -1.62 43.23 9.05
N GLN A 1004 -1.72 44.38 9.71
CA GLN A 1004 -2.48 44.55 10.95
C GLN A 1004 -3.96 44.12 10.81
N SER A 1005 -4.57 44.34 9.65
CA SER A 1005 -5.92 43.87 9.32
C SER A 1005 -6.04 42.35 9.32
N SER A 1006 -5.11 41.65 8.66
CA SER A 1006 -5.11 40.18 8.58
C SER A 1006 -4.86 39.53 9.94
N ARG A 1007 -3.97 40.09 10.76
CA ARG A 1007 -3.71 39.63 12.13
C ARG A 1007 -4.93 39.76 13.03
N ARG A 1008 -5.69 40.84 12.86
CA ARG A 1008 -6.93 41.06 13.60
C ARG A 1008 -7.97 39.99 13.26
N THR A 1009 -8.16 39.69 11.97
CA THR A 1009 -9.08 38.64 11.52
C THR A 1009 -8.66 37.26 12.04
N LEU A 1010 -7.36 36.93 11.98
CA LEU A 1010 -6.80 35.69 12.51
C LEU A 1010 -7.05 35.56 14.03
N ALA A 1011 -6.80 36.64 14.78
CA ALA A 1011 -6.97 36.63 16.23
C ALA A 1011 -8.42 36.52 16.66
N GLN A 1012 -9.33 37.19 15.95
CA GLN A 1012 -10.76 37.07 16.19
C GLN A 1012 -11.29 35.66 15.90
N THR A 1013 -10.83 35.06 14.80
CA THR A 1013 -11.23 33.69 14.43
C THR A 1013 -10.72 32.68 15.46
N SER A 1014 -9.45 32.80 15.87
CA SER A 1014 -8.82 31.93 16.88
C SER A 1014 -9.47 32.06 18.26
N PHE A 1015 -9.85 33.28 18.66
CA PHE A 1015 -10.62 33.55 19.87
C PHE A 1015 -11.98 32.86 19.83
N ASN A 1016 -12.74 33.08 18.75
CA ASN A 1016 -14.09 32.52 18.60
C ASN A 1016 -14.07 30.98 18.57
N LEU A 1017 -13.08 30.39 17.91
CA LEU A 1017 -12.91 28.95 17.81
C LEU A 1017 -12.59 28.33 19.18
N THR A 1018 -11.65 28.91 19.90
CA THR A 1018 -11.27 28.45 21.25
C THR A 1018 -12.46 28.53 22.19
N LYS A 1019 -13.27 29.59 22.09
CA LYS A 1019 -14.51 29.76 22.86
C LYS A 1019 -15.52 28.65 22.54
N ALA A 1020 -15.68 28.32 21.26
CA ALA A 1020 -16.62 27.28 20.81
C ALA A 1020 -16.26 25.87 21.33
N PHE A 1021 -14.98 25.50 21.33
CA PHE A 1021 -14.49 24.22 21.85
C PHE A 1021 -14.34 24.17 23.38
N HIS A 1022 -14.47 25.31 24.08
CA HIS A 1022 -14.43 25.34 25.54
C HIS A 1022 -15.72 24.84 26.19
N LEU A 1023 -16.82 24.71 25.42
CA LEU A 1023 -18.06 24.10 25.88
C LEU A 1023 -17.88 22.61 26.17
N LYS A 1024 -18.55 22.10 27.21
CA LYS A 1024 -18.38 20.70 27.66
C LYS A 1024 -18.77 19.74 26.55
N SER A 1025 -19.94 19.94 25.94
CA SER A 1025 -20.45 19.04 24.90
C SER A 1025 -19.62 19.16 23.62
N SER A 1026 -19.18 20.36 23.24
CA SER A 1026 -18.27 20.54 22.08
C SER A 1026 -16.94 19.81 22.26
N PHE A 1027 -16.37 19.85 23.47
CA PHE A 1027 -15.12 19.16 23.77
C PHE A 1027 -15.29 17.64 23.77
N LEU A 1028 -16.35 17.11 24.37
CA LEU A 1028 -16.65 15.67 24.35
C LEU A 1028 -16.95 15.17 22.93
N LEU A 1029 -17.55 16.01 22.08
CA LEU A 1029 -17.87 15.68 20.71
C LEU A 1029 -16.61 15.42 19.86
N ILE A 1030 -15.45 16.02 20.18
CA ILE A 1030 -14.17 15.72 19.52
C ILE A 1030 -13.85 14.22 19.62
N PHE A 1031 -13.93 13.66 20.84
CA PHE A 1031 -13.65 12.24 21.08
C PHE A 1031 -14.75 11.35 20.51
N CYS A 1032 -16.01 11.78 20.60
CA CYS A 1032 -17.11 11.08 19.96
C CYS A 1032 -16.85 10.93 18.46
N CYS A 1033 -16.52 12.00 17.74
CA CYS A 1033 -16.27 11.95 16.31
C CYS A 1033 -15.07 11.07 15.95
N LEU A 1034 -13.97 11.17 16.69
CA LEU A 1034 -12.77 10.36 16.44
C LEU A 1034 -13.01 8.86 16.60
N LEU A 1035 -13.79 8.47 17.62
CA LEU A 1035 -13.95 7.06 18.00
C LEU A 1035 -15.16 6.38 17.35
N THR A 1036 -16.13 7.15 16.83
CA THR A 1036 -17.38 6.59 16.29
C THR A 1036 -17.15 5.71 15.07
N GLU A 1037 -16.18 6.05 14.21
CA GLU A 1037 -15.89 5.31 12.96
C GLU A 1037 -14.83 4.23 13.16
N MET A 1038 -14.44 3.93 14.41
CA MET A 1038 -13.51 2.85 14.72
C MET A 1038 -14.02 1.46 14.33
N TYR A 1039 -15.30 1.29 14.00
CA TYR A 1039 -15.83 0.01 13.53
C TYR A 1039 -15.65 -0.20 12.02
N TYR A 1040 -15.15 0.78 11.26
CA TYR A 1040 -14.99 0.65 9.80
C TYR A 1040 -13.95 -0.39 9.38
N PHE A 1041 -13.10 -0.89 10.28
CA PHE A 1041 -12.29 -2.09 10.00
C PHE A 1041 -13.15 -3.34 9.71
N LEU A 1042 -14.44 -3.34 10.10
CA LEU A 1042 -15.38 -4.40 9.72
C LEU A 1042 -15.79 -4.34 8.24
N ASP A 1043 -15.61 -3.22 7.55
CA ASP A 1043 -16.06 -3.09 6.16
C ASP A 1043 -15.27 -4.00 5.21
N PRO A 1044 -13.91 -4.07 5.26
CA PRO A 1044 -13.14 -5.09 4.53
C PRO A 1044 -13.54 -6.54 4.89
N ILE A 1045 -13.72 -6.84 6.18
CA ILE A 1045 -14.18 -8.15 6.67
C ILE A 1045 -15.55 -8.55 6.09
N ILE A 1046 -16.47 -7.59 5.96
CA ILE A 1046 -17.79 -7.83 5.37
C ILE A 1046 -17.69 -8.09 3.86
N ILE A 1047 -16.73 -7.47 3.17
CA ILE A 1047 -16.49 -7.69 1.75
C ILE A 1047 -15.99 -9.12 1.55
N ASP A 1048 -15.00 -9.55 2.33
CA ASP A 1048 -14.50 -10.93 2.34
C ASP A 1048 -15.64 -11.95 2.54
N ILE A 1049 -16.45 -11.78 3.58
CA ILE A 1049 -17.61 -12.66 3.84
C ILE A 1049 -18.58 -12.71 2.65
N LEU A 1050 -18.84 -11.58 1.97
CA LEU A 1050 -19.81 -11.51 0.88
C LEU A 1050 -19.26 -12.03 -0.46
N VAL A 1051 -17.99 -11.78 -0.77
CA VAL A 1051 -17.35 -12.11 -2.05
C VAL A 1051 -16.74 -13.51 -1.99
N VAL A 1052 -15.80 -13.73 -1.07
CA VAL A 1052 -15.02 -14.96 -0.92
C VAL A 1052 -15.86 -16.05 -0.27
N GLN A 1053 -16.39 -15.83 0.93
CA GLN A 1053 -17.06 -16.89 1.71
C GLN A 1053 -18.50 -17.19 1.23
N SER A 1054 -19.19 -16.19 0.69
CA SER A 1054 -20.57 -16.35 0.17
C SER A 1054 -20.63 -16.58 -1.34
N GLY A 1055 -19.50 -16.50 -2.05
CA GLY A 1055 -19.39 -16.73 -3.50
C GLY A 1055 -20.17 -15.72 -4.36
N TRP A 1056 -20.16 -14.42 -4.01
CA TRP A 1056 -20.77 -13.40 -4.86
C TRP A 1056 -19.73 -12.84 -5.84
N GLY A 1057 -19.84 -13.16 -7.14
CA GLY A 1057 -18.97 -12.53 -8.16
C GLY A 1057 -19.15 -11.00 -8.29
N ASP A 1058 -18.20 -10.32 -8.93
CA ASP A 1058 -18.06 -8.84 -8.91
C ASP A 1058 -19.26 -8.07 -9.44
N ALA A 1059 -19.89 -8.59 -10.50
CA ALA A 1059 -21.11 -8.01 -11.04
C ALA A 1059 -22.26 -8.05 -10.02
N LYS A 1060 -22.36 -9.13 -9.22
CA LYS A 1060 -23.39 -9.31 -8.19
C LYS A 1060 -23.09 -8.45 -6.96
N TYR A 1061 -21.84 -8.39 -6.51
CA TYR A 1061 -21.41 -7.51 -5.42
C TYR A 1061 -21.63 -6.03 -5.76
N SER A 1062 -21.13 -5.56 -6.91
CA SER A 1062 -21.28 -4.18 -7.37
C SER A 1062 -22.74 -3.75 -7.52
N LEU A 1063 -23.59 -4.66 -8.00
CA LEU A 1063 -25.03 -4.41 -8.12
C LEU A 1063 -25.74 -4.35 -6.75
N ILE A 1064 -25.45 -5.29 -5.85
CA ILE A 1064 -26.16 -5.43 -4.58
C ILE A 1064 -25.63 -4.42 -3.55
N VAL A 1065 -24.32 -4.30 -3.39
CA VAL A 1065 -23.68 -3.41 -2.42
C VAL A 1065 -23.61 -1.99 -2.99
N GLY A 1066 -23.06 -1.82 -4.20
CA GLY A 1066 -22.94 -0.53 -4.89
C GLY A 1066 -24.27 0.07 -5.38
N GLY A 1067 -25.28 -0.77 -5.59
CA GLY A 1067 -26.66 -0.34 -5.90
C GLY A 1067 -27.58 -0.41 -4.69
N GLY A 1068 -28.00 -1.63 -4.32
CA GLY A 1068 -29.00 -1.88 -3.28
C GLY A 1068 -28.61 -1.36 -1.88
N GLY A 1069 -27.38 -1.60 -1.45
CA GLY A 1069 -26.86 -1.17 -0.15
C GLY A 1069 -26.75 0.35 -0.02
N ILE A 1070 -26.24 1.04 -1.05
CA ILE A 1070 -26.21 2.51 -1.09
C ILE A 1070 -27.63 3.10 -1.10
N LEU A 1071 -28.56 2.51 -1.87
CA LEU A 1071 -29.97 2.92 -1.85
C LEU A 1071 -30.59 2.75 -0.46
N ALA A 1072 -30.35 1.63 0.22
CA ALA A 1072 -30.84 1.40 1.58
C ALA A 1072 -30.28 2.44 2.56
N THR A 1073 -28.99 2.76 2.46
CA THR A 1073 -28.34 3.82 3.23
C THR A 1073 -28.96 5.18 2.98
N MET A 1074 -29.25 5.51 1.72
CA MET A 1074 -29.93 6.75 1.32
C MET A 1074 -31.32 6.86 1.94
N PHE A 1075 -32.12 5.79 1.92
CA PHE A 1075 -33.41 5.75 2.62
C PHE A 1075 -33.25 5.89 4.13
N GLY A 1076 -32.21 5.27 4.69
CA GLY A 1076 -31.84 5.41 6.10
C GLY A 1076 -31.54 6.86 6.48
N GLN A 1077 -30.76 7.58 5.68
CA GLN A 1077 -30.43 9.00 5.92
C GLN A 1077 -31.66 9.91 5.85
N ILE A 1078 -32.55 9.69 4.89
CA ILE A 1078 -33.81 10.43 4.79
C ILE A 1078 -34.67 10.14 6.03
N ALA A 1079 -34.88 8.85 6.35
CA ALA A 1079 -35.66 8.45 7.52
C ALA A 1079 -35.07 8.98 8.82
N GLY A 1080 -33.75 8.89 9.00
CA GLY A 1080 -33.02 9.39 10.16
C GLY A 1080 -33.14 10.91 10.31
N GLY A 1081 -33.12 11.67 9.21
CA GLY A 1081 -33.37 13.11 9.24
C GLY A 1081 -34.80 13.46 9.71
N PHE A 1082 -35.81 12.78 9.19
CA PHE A 1082 -37.21 12.95 9.65
C PHE A 1082 -37.42 12.53 11.11
N LEU A 1083 -36.83 11.39 11.51
CA LEU A 1083 -36.93 10.88 12.88
C LEU A 1083 -36.14 11.75 13.86
N GLY A 1084 -34.98 12.28 13.45
CA GLY A 1084 -34.15 13.18 14.25
C GLY A 1084 -34.84 14.52 14.52
N GLU A 1085 -35.59 15.06 13.57
CA GLU A 1085 -36.44 16.24 13.80
C GLU A 1085 -37.61 15.92 14.75
N LYS A 1086 -38.24 14.74 14.60
CA LYS A 1086 -39.43 14.37 15.39
C LYS A 1086 -39.12 13.95 16.83
N PHE A 1087 -38.03 13.19 17.03
CA PHE A 1087 -37.70 12.54 18.32
C PHE A 1087 -36.43 13.11 18.96
N GLY A 1088 -35.74 14.03 18.28
CA GLY A 1088 -34.49 14.65 18.72
C GLY A 1088 -33.26 13.89 18.21
N VAL A 1089 -32.28 14.65 17.72
CA VAL A 1089 -31.07 14.12 17.05
C VAL A 1089 -30.20 13.26 17.98
N ARG A 1090 -30.04 13.63 19.26
CA ARG A 1090 -29.27 12.85 20.25
C ARG A 1090 -29.86 11.47 20.50
N ARG A 1091 -31.18 11.42 20.75
CA ARG A 1091 -31.91 10.16 21.01
C ARG A 1091 -31.88 9.27 19.78
N MET A 1092 -32.08 9.85 18.60
CA MET A 1092 -32.01 9.11 17.35
C MET A 1092 -30.61 8.56 17.09
N GLY A 1093 -29.56 9.31 17.43
CA GLY A 1093 -28.16 8.84 17.37
C GLY A 1093 -27.91 7.65 18.28
N MET A 1094 -28.33 7.72 19.55
CA MET A 1094 -28.19 6.60 20.49
C MET A 1094 -28.92 5.34 20.00
N ILE A 1095 -30.16 5.48 19.51
CA ILE A 1095 -30.93 4.35 18.95
C ILE A 1095 -30.23 3.81 17.69
N GLY A 1096 -29.81 4.69 16.78
CA GLY A 1096 -29.13 4.32 15.54
C GLY A 1096 -27.86 3.52 15.79
N PHE A 1097 -26.94 4.01 16.62
CA PHE A 1097 -25.69 3.30 16.94
C PHE A 1097 -25.92 2.03 17.75
N THR A 1098 -26.96 1.96 18.59
CA THR A 1098 -27.34 0.71 19.26
C THR A 1098 -27.84 -0.33 18.25
N CYS A 1099 -28.71 0.05 17.33
CA CYS A 1099 -29.17 -0.83 16.26
C CYS A 1099 -28.01 -1.25 15.35
N LEU A 1100 -27.07 -0.34 15.06
CA LEU A 1100 -25.90 -0.64 14.24
C LEU A 1100 -24.97 -1.63 14.92
N ALA A 1101 -24.70 -1.48 16.22
CA ALA A 1101 -23.94 -2.44 17.00
C ALA A 1101 -24.60 -3.83 16.99
N ILE A 1102 -25.95 -3.88 17.08
CA ILE A 1102 -26.71 -5.14 16.94
C ILE A 1102 -26.56 -5.71 15.54
N CYS A 1103 -26.67 -4.90 14.47
CA CYS A 1103 -26.45 -5.37 13.11
C CYS A 1103 -25.05 -5.94 12.91
N ASN A 1104 -24.01 -5.23 13.36
CA ASN A 1104 -22.63 -5.68 13.28
C ASN A 1104 -22.45 -7.02 14.02
N GLY A 1105 -22.93 -7.13 15.27
CA GLY A 1105 -22.87 -8.41 16.01
C GLY A 1105 -23.75 -9.53 15.41
N MET A 1106 -24.83 -9.19 14.70
CA MET A 1106 -25.69 -10.17 14.04
C MET A 1106 -24.98 -10.86 12.87
N LEU A 1107 -23.99 -10.22 12.25
CA LEU A 1107 -23.20 -10.84 11.18
C LEU A 1107 -22.51 -12.13 11.66
N ALA A 1108 -21.91 -12.09 12.84
CA ALA A 1108 -21.30 -13.26 13.48
C ALA A 1108 -22.34 -14.36 13.77
N VAL A 1109 -23.57 -13.98 14.14
CA VAL A 1109 -24.66 -14.96 14.36
C VAL A 1109 -25.12 -15.62 13.05
N LEU A 1110 -24.91 -14.95 11.91
CA LEU A 1110 -25.29 -15.44 10.58
C LEU A 1110 -24.25 -16.36 9.93
N GLU A 1111 -23.11 -16.63 10.57
CA GLU A 1111 -22.04 -17.51 10.08
C GLU A 1111 -22.54 -18.80 9.43
N PRO A 1112 -23.47 -19.59 10.02
CA PRO A 1112 -23.92 -20.86 9.41
C PRO A 1112 -24.72 -20.71 8.10
N VAL A 1113 -25.08 -19.47 7.73
CA VAL A 1113 -25.94 -19.16 6.58
C VAL A 1113 -25.35 -18.05 5.69
N TRP A 1114 -24.06 -17.74 5.78
CA TRP A 1114 -23.42 -16.76 4.89
C TRP A 1114 -23.58 -17.12 3.40
N THR A 1115 -23.47 -18.40 3.05
CA THR A 1115 -23.70 -18.89 1.67
C THR A 1115 -25.15 -18.71 1.19
N ASN A 1116 -26.11 -18.41 2.07
CA ASN A 1116 -27.49 -18.13 1.69
C ASN A 1116 -27.65 -16.69 1.16
N THR A 1117 -27.51 -16.54 -0.17
CA THR A 1117 -27.59 -15.25 -0.86
C THR A 1117 -28.79 -14.38 -0.43
N PRO A 1118 -30.06 -14.85 -0.44
CA PRO A 1118 -31.20 -14.03 0.01
C PRO A 1118 -31.07 -13.45 1.43
N VAL A 1119 -30.51 -14.22 2.37
CA VAL A 1119 -30.32 -13.78 3.76
C VAL A 1119 -29.25 -12.70 3.84
N MET A 1120 -28.13 -12.88 3.12
CA MET A 1120 -27.05 -11.90 3.09
C MET A 1120 -27.42 -10.63 2.34
N VAL A 1121 -28.21 -10.71 1.27
CA VAL A 1121 -28.81 -9.52 0.62
C VAL A 1121 -29.69 -8.76 1.60
N PHE A 1122 -30.54 -9.46 2.35
CA PHE A 1122 -31.38 -8.82 3.36
C PHE A 1122 -30.54 -8.17 4.46
N TYR A 1123 -29.48 -8.82 4.93
CA TYR A 1123 -28.53 -8.25 5.89
C TYR A 1123 -27.89 -6.95 5.38
N VAL A 1124 -27.34 -6.94 4.15
CA VAL A 1124 -26.73 -5.75 3.54
C VAL A 1124 -27.70 -4.57 3.47
N LEU A 1125 -28.95 -4.83 3.06
CA LEU A 1125 -29.98 -3.79 2.99
C LEU A 1125 -30.36 -3.25 4.38
N VAL A 1126 -30.46 -4.13 5.39
CA VAL A 1126 -30.77 -3.70 6.76
C VAL A 1126 -29.61 -2.93 7.38
N LYS A 1127 -28.37 -3.42 7.27
CA LYS A 1127 -27.15 -2.74 7.73
C LYS A 1127 -27.08 -1.35 7.11
N GLY A 1128 -27.18 -1.25 5.78
CA GLY A 1128 -27.14 0.03 5.06
C GLY A 1128 -28.17 1.03 5.58
N PHE A 1129 -29.44 0.62 5.72
CA PHE A 1129 -30.48 1.48 6.26
C PHE A 1129 -30.17 1.98 7.68
N VAL A 1130 -29.74 1.08 8.58
CA VAL A 1130 -29.42 1.43 9.97
C VAL A 1130 -28.20 2.36 10.05
N THR A 1131 -27.15 2.10 9.28
CA THR A 1131 -25.98 2.97 9.17
C THR A 1131 -26.39 4.37 8.72
N GLY A 1132 -27.25 4.48 7.72
CA GLY A 1132 -27.77 5.77 7.25
C GLY A 1132 -28.49 6.57 8.35
N VAL A 1133 -29.28 5.89 9.18
CA VAL A 1133 -30.00 6.50 10.31
C VAL A 1133 -29.04 6.96 11.42
N ALA A 1134 -28.06 6.13 11.78
CA ALA A 1134 -27.11 6.42 12.86
C ALA A 1134 -26.21 7.61 12.50
N PHE A 1135 -25.61 7.55 11.31
CA PHE A 1135 -24.66 8.56 10.83
C PHE A 1135 -25.32 9.94 10.68
N ILE A 1136 -26.53 10.00 10.13
CA ILE A 1136 -27.18 11.31 9.94
C ILE A 1136 -27.54 11.98 11.26
N ALA A 1137 -27.90 11.19 12.27
CA ALA A 1137 -28.25 11.71 13.58
C ALA A 1137 -27.04 12.35 14.27
N VAL A 1138 -25.85 11.74 14.20
CA VAL A 1138 -24.64 12.34 14.80
C VAL A 1138 -24.12 13.54 14.01
N VAL A 1139 -24.19 13.51 12.68
CA VAL A 1139 -23.86 14.68 11.84
C VAL A 1139 -24.75 15.88 12.19
N SER A 1140 -26.05 15.65 12.42
CA SER A 1140 -26.95 16.71 12.86
C SER A 1140 -26.67 17.20 14.29
N VAL A 1141 -26.14 16.37 15.19
CA VAL A 1141 -25.61 16.83 16.49
C VAL A 1141 -24.41 17.74 16.28
N CYS A 1142 -23.45 17.36 15.41
CA CYS A 1142 -22.29 18.19 15.10
C CYS A 1142 -22.69 19.55 14.52
N MET A 1143 -23.66 19.58 13.61
CA MET A 1143 -24.11 20.81 12.98
C MET A 1143 -24.83 21.74 13.97
N LYS A 1144 -25.65 21.19 14.87
CA LYS A 1144 -26.28 21.96 15.96
C LYS A 1144 -25.29 22.49 16.99
N MET A 1145 -24.21 21.74 17.23
CA MET A 1145 -23.15 22.12 18.16
C MET A 1145 -22.10 23.07 17.56
N THR A 1146 -22.32 23.51 16.32
CA THR A 1146 -21.42 24.40 15.60
C THR A 1146 -21.88 25.84 15.71
N TRP A 1147 -20.97 26.74 16.08
CA TRP A 1147 -21.25 28.16 16.13
C TRP A 1147 -21.10 28.82 14.76
N SER A 1148 -22.14 29.50 14.28
CA SER A 1148 -22.17 30.13 12.95
C SER A 1148 -21.01 31.10 12.66
N LYS A 1149 -20.40 31.74 13.67
CA LYS A 1149 -19.24 32.64 13.47
C LYS A 1149 -17.95 31.92 13.04
N VAL A 1150 -17.82 30.64 13.39
CA VAL A 1150 -16.65 29.78 13.08
C VAL A 1150 -17.13 28.46 12.48
N GLY A 1151 -18.27 28.51 11.79
CA GLY A 1151 -18.99 27.31 11.37
C GLY A 1151 -18.20 26.46 10.38
N GLY A 1152 -17.45 27.11 9.48
CA GLY A 1152 -16.59 26.42 8.54
C GLY A 1152 -15.44 25.69 9.23
N THR A 1153 -14.87 26.25 10.29
CA THR A 1153 -13.77 25.63 11.04
C THR A 1153 -14.25 24.55 12.01
N GLN A 1154 -15.25 24.85 12.83
CA GLN A 1154 -15.67 23.97 13.92
C GLN A 1154 -16.40 22.72 13.42
N PHE A 1155 -17.35 22.87 12.49
CA PHE A 1155 -18.06 21.71 11.94
C PHE A 1155 -17.11 20.79 11.17
N THR A 1156 -16.23 21.39 10.36
CA THR A 1156 -15.25 20.65 9.57
C THR A 1156 -14.26 19.92 10.46
N ALA A 1157 -13.84 20.49 11.59
CA ALA A 1157 -12.99 19.80 12.55
C ALA A 1157 -13.66 18.51 13.06
N TYR A 1158 -14.97 18.54 13.38
CA TYR A 1158 -15.71 17.33 13.74
C TYR A 1158 -15.75 16.31 12.59
N MET A 1159 -16.03 16.76 11.37
CA MET A 1159 -16.08 15.87 10.20
C MET A 1159 -14.71 15.27 9.84
N SER A 1160 -13.63 16.04 9.99
CA SER A 1160 -12.26 15.55 9.82
C SER A 1160 -11.89 14.50 10.87
N LEU A 1161 -12.42 14.58 12.09
CA LEU A 1161 -12.18 13.58 13.13
C LEU A 1161 -12.89 12.25 12.82
N PHE A 1162 -14.11 12.29 12.26
CA PHE A 1162 -14.75 11.07 11.74
C PHE A 1162 -13.90 10.42 10.64
N ASN A 1163 -13.46 11.22 9.66
CA ASN A 1163 -12.62 10.72 8.56
C ASN A 1163 -11.28 10.18 9.07
N LEU A 1164 -10.63 10.87 10.01
CA LEU A 1164 -9.39 10.41 10.64
C LEU A 1164 -9.61 9.08 11.37
N GLY A 1165 -10.72 8.95 12.11
CA GLY A 1165 -11.09 7.70 12.76
C GLY A 1165 -11.28 6.58 11.74
N GLY A 1166 -12.05 6.82 10.68
CA GLY A 1166 -12.24 5.84 9.61
C GLY A 1166 -10.93 5.40 8.95
N VAL A 1167 -10.03 6.35 8.62
CA VAL A 1167 -8.71 6.05 8.04
C VAL A 1167 -7.83 5.24 9.00
N ILE A 1168 -7.79 5.60 10.29
CA ILE A 1168 -7.06 4.82 11.31
C ILE A 1168 -7.65 3.41 11.45
N ALA A 1169 -8.98 3.26 11.42
CA ALA A 1169 -9.62 1.97 11.53
C ALA A 1169 -9.28 1.08 10.32
N LEU A 1170 -9.39 1.64 9.11
CA LEU A 1170 -9.07 0.94 7.87
C LEU A 1170 -7.59 0.54 7.81
N SER A 1171 -6.66 1.45 8.14
CA SER A 1171 -5.21 1.17 8.15
C SER A 1171 -4.76 0.24 9.28
N LYS A 1172 -5.65 -0.12 10.20
CA LYS A 1172 -5.40 -1.04 11.31
C LYS A 1172 -6.22 -2.32 11.23
N THR A 1173 -6.88 -2.58 10.10
CA THR A 1173 -7.71 -3.77 9.92
C THR A 1173 -6.90 -5.06 10.10
N GLY A 1174 -5.74 -5.20 9.44
CA GLY A 1174 -4.85 -6.35 9.60
C GLY A 1174 -4.41 -6.57 11.05
N GLN A 1175 -3.93 -5.51 11.72
CA GLN A 1175 -3.52 -5.59 13.14
C GLN A 1175 -4.64 -5.97 14.10
N VAL A 1176 -5.90 -5.64 13.79
CA VAL A 1176 -7.06 -6.05 14.61
C VAL A 1176 -7.40 -7.52 14.39
N LEU A 1177 -7.21 -8.06 13.19
CA LEU A 1177 -7.39 -9.48 12.89
C LEU A 1177 -6.28 -10.31 13.54
N GLU A 1178 -5.02 -9.90 13.43
CA GLU A 1178 -3.87 -10.51 14.13
C GLU A 1178 -4.11 -10.57 15.65
N PHE A 1179 -4.66 -9.51 16.24
CA PHE A 1179 -4.95 -9.46 17.69
C PHE A 1179 -5.97 -10.51 18.14
N PHE A 1180 -6.86 -10.96 17.25
CA PHE A 1180 -7.88 -11.99 17.52
C PHE A 1180 -7.53 -13.34 16.89
N ASP A 1181 -6.23 -13.60 16.64
CA ASP A 1181 -5.74 -14.86 16.04
C ASP A 1181 -6.41 -15.13 14.68
N ASN A 1182 -6.62 -14.08 13.87
CA ASN A 1182 -7.35 -14.07 12.59
C ASN A 1182 -8.79 -14.60 12.64
N ASP A 1183 -9.36 -14.80 13.84
CA ASP A 1183 -10.76 -15.18 14.01
C ASP A 1183 -11.68 -13.97 13.76
N VAL A 1184 -12.43 -14.07 12.67
CA VAL A 1184 -13.38 -13.04 12.20
C VAL A 1184 -14.52 -12.82 13.21
N ILE A 1185 -14.91 -13.85 13.97
CA ILE A 1185 -16.08 -13.78 14.86
C ILE A 1185 -15.83 -12.87 16.09
N PRO A 1186 -14.75 -13.04 16.87
CA PRO A 1186 -14.34 -12.09 17.91
C PRO A 1186 -14.11 -10.67 17.37
N ALA A 1187 -13.51 -10.52 16.19
CA ALA A 1187 -13.29 -9.22 15.55
C ALA A 1187 -14.62 -8.50 15.26
N ILE A 1188 -15.63 -9.22 14.75
CA ILE A 1188 -16.99 -8.70 14.55
C ILE A 1188 -17.62 -8.22 15.87
N TYR A 1189 -17.48 -8.99 16.96
CA TYR A 1189 -17.97 -8.58 18.28
C TYR A 1189 -17.22 -7.37 18.83
N ALA A 1190 -15.91 -7.27 18.60
CA ALA A 1190 -15.11 -6.11 18.96
C ALA A 1190 -15.57 -4.86 18.22
N GLY A 1191 -15.82 -4.94 16.90
CA GLY A 1191 -16.37 -3.84 16.13
C GLY A 1191 -17.78 -3.45 16.56
N ALA A 1192 -18.63 -4.42 16.92
CA ALA A 1192 -19.93 -4.15 17.53
C ALA A 1192 -19.81 -3.40 18.88
N ALA A 1193 -18.82 -3.76 19.72
CA ALA A 1193 -18.55 -3.07 20.98
C ALA A 1193 -18.01 -1.66 20.76
N LEU A 1194 -17.09 -1.46 19.81
CA LEU A 1194 -16.56 -0.14 19.43
C LEU A 1194 -17.67 0.78 18.91
N THR A 1195 -18.64 0.24 18.18
CA THR A 1195 -19.84 0.98 17.73
C THR A 1195 -20.62 1.62 18.90
N LEU A 1196 -20.64 0.97 20.08
CA LEU A 1196 -21.34 1.48 21.27
C LEU A 1196 -20.63 2.65 21.97
N ILE A 1197 -19.36 2.93 21.63
CA ILE A 1197 -18.63 4.08 22.19
C ILE A 1197 -19.34 5.41 21.84
N ALA A 1198 -19.91 5.51 20.64
CA ALA A 1198 -20.71 6.67 20.24
C ALA A 1198 -21.90 6.90 21.18
N VAL A 1199 -22.59 5.82 21.59
CA VAL A 1199 -23.70 5.90 22.54
C VAL A 1199 -23.23 6.42 23.89
N PHE A 1200 -22.07 5.95 24.38
CA PHE A 1200 -21.49 6.40 25.64
C PHE A 1200 -21.24 7.91 25.66
N PHE A 1201 -20.61 8.47 24.60
CA PHE A 1201 -20.37 9.90 24.54
C PHE A 1201 -21.66 10.71 24.37
N LEU A 1202 -22.60 10.25 23.54
CA LEU A 1202 -23.87 10.94 23.29
C LEU A 1202 -24.73 11.10 24.55
N ILE A 1203 -24.57 10.25 25.57
CA ILE A 1203 -25.23 10.43 26.88
C ILE A 1203 -24.83 11.77 27.51
N PHE A 1204 -23.57 12.16 27.39
CA PHE A 1204 -22.99 13.33 28.06
C PHE A 1204 -22.99 14.62 27.22
N ILE A 1205 -23.48 14.55 25.98
CA ILE A 1205 -23.52 15.67 25.03
C ILE A 1205 -24.93 16.28 25.02
N ASP A 1206 -25.01 17.59 25.27
CA ASP A 1206 -26.22 18.42 25.10
C ASP A 1206 -26.15 19.15 23.75
N PRO A 1207 -26.93 18.73 22.72
CA PRO A 1207 -26.88 19.32 21.37
C PRO A 1207 -27.30 20.80 21.30
N GLU A 1208 -27.93 21.34 22.36
CA GLU A 1208 -28.41 22.73 22.39
C GLU A 1208 -27.48 23.64 23.20
N GLU A 1209 -26.38 23.13 23.78
CA GLU A 1209 -25.45 23.92 24.60
C GLU A 1209 -24.85 25.10 23.82
N CYS A 1210 -24.44 24.88 22.57
CA CYS A 1210 -23.88 25.92 21.71
C CYS A 1210 -24.89 27.06 21.44
N ASN A 1211 -26.10 26.69 21.01
CA ASN A 1211 -27.18 27.66 20.75
C ASN A 1211 -27.54 28.47 22.00
N ARG A 1212 -27.61 27.79 23.16
CA ARG A 1212 -27.93 28.41 24.46
C ARG A 1212 -26.85 29.37 24.96
N VAL A 1213 -25.56 29.02 24.81
CA VAL A 1213 -24.44 29.74 25.43
C VAL A 1213 -23.77 30.76 24.48
N LEU A 1214 -23.76 30.50 23.17
CA LEU A 1214 -22.98 31.27 22.19
C LEU A 1214 -23.83 31.98 21.12
N GLU A 1215 -24.99 31.44 20.73
CA GLU A 1215 -25.87 32.10 19.76
C GLU A 1215 -26.89 33.06 20.40
N ASN A 1216 -27.08 33.00 21.72
CA ASN A 1216 -28.11 33.78 22.45
C ASN A 1216 -29.53 33.62 21.88
N LYS A 1217 -29.81 32.49 21.20
CA LYS A 1217 -31.18 32.12 20.80
C LYS A 1217 -31.95 31.71 22.04
N SER A 1218 -32.79 32.62 22.57
CA SER A 1218 -33.53 32.41 23.81
C SER A 1218 -34.46 31.18 23.76
N GLU A 1219 -34.72 30.56 24.92
CA GLU A 1219 -35.69 29.46 25.12
C GLU A 1219 -37.16 29.79 24.75
N GLY A 1220 -37.43 30.99 24.22
CA GLY A 1220 -38.77 31.51 23.96
C GLY A 1220 -39.55 30.91 22.79
N ASP A 1221 -38.93 30.07 21.96
CA ASP A 1221 -39.59 29.51 20.76
C ASP A 1221 -39.93 28.00 20.85
N ARG A 1222 -39.80 27.41 22.04
CA ARG A 1222 -40.17 26.00 22.27
C ARG A 1222 -41.70 25.83 22.27
N THR A 1223 -42.24 25.38 21.14
CA THR A 1223 -43.50 24.64 21.16
C THR A 1223 -43.26 23.26 21.78
N LYS A 1224 -43.96 23.05 22.90
CA LYS A 1224 -44.20 21.81 23.65
C LYS A 1224 -43.86 20.51 22.89
N ASP A 1225 -42.77 19.82 23.28
CA ASP A 1225 -42.68 18.35 23.25
C ASP A 1225 -41.41 17.73 23.90
N ALA A 1226 -40.58 18.50 24.62
CA ALA A 1226 -39.42 17.96 25.34
C ALA A 1226 -39.50 18.20 26.86
N VAL A 1227 -40.53 17.64 27.50
CA VAL A 1227 -40.56 17.44 28.97
C VAL A 1227 -40.95 16.01 29.25
N ILE A 1228 -40.06 15.06 28.91
CA ILE A 1228 -40.08 13.72 29.50
C ILE A 1228 -38.63 13.23 29.64
N MET A 1229 -38.20 13.22 30.91
CA MET A 1229 -37.03 12.54 31.50
C MET A 1229 -35.65 12.87 30.92
N ASP A 1230 -35.04 13.93 31.44
CA ASP A 1230 -33.57 14.14 31.48
C ASP A 1230 -33.15 14.59 32.91
N ASP A 1231 -33.88 14.14 33.94
CA ASP A 1231 -33.48 14.36 35.33
C ASP A 1231 -32.51 13.27 35.78
N ASP A 1232 -31.35 13.74 36.28
CA ASP A 1232 -30.34 13.01 37.04
C ASP A 1232 -29.60 11.89 36.28
N ILE A 1233 -28.50 12.23 35.61
CA ILE A 1233 -27.15 11.60 35.68
C ILE A 1233 -26.23 12.45 34.77
N GLY A 1234 -25.50 13.44 35.31
CA GLY A 1234 -24.49 14.16 34.49
C GLY A 1234 -23.85 15.42 35.08
N ASP A 1235 -24.55 16.15 35.95
CA ASP A 1235 -24.12 17.52 36.30
C ASP A 1235 -23.20 17.65 37.53
N LYS A 1236 -22.90 16.55 38.23
CA LYS A 1236 -22.11 16.64 39.48
C LYS A 1236 -20.59 16.59 39.32
N TRP A 1237 -20.05 16.37 38.10
CA TRP A 1237 -18.60 16.38 37.89
C TRP A 1237 -18.07 17.77 37.49
N TRP A 1238 -18.82 18.52 36.67
CA TRP A 1238 -18.34 19.76 36.05
C TRP A 1238 -18.69 21.02 36.86
N ASP A 1239 -19.85 21.06 37.52
CA ASP A 1239 -20.24 22.20 38.36
C ASP A 1239 -19.62 22.11 39.77
N GLY A 1240 -18.37 22.53 39.84
CA GLY A 1240 -17.65 22.80 41.09
C GLY A 1240 -17.64 24.28 41.44
N GLY A 1241 -18.82 24.86 41.69
CA GLY A 1241 -19.03 25.99 42.60
C GLY A 1241 -18.40 27.34 42.25
N ALA A 1242 -19.17 28.18 41.56
CA ALA A 1242 -19.07 29.64 41.65
C ALA A 1242 -20.43 30.23 42.07
N ASP A 1243 -20.93 29.83 43.24
CA ASP A 1243 -22.05 30.51 43.91
C ASP A 1243 -21.98 30.31 45.41
N SER A 1244 -21.27 31.21 46.11
CA SER A 1244 -21.61 31.60 47.48
C SER A 1244 -20.81 32.83 47.91
N ALA A 1245 -21.32 34.01 47.58
CA ALA A 1245 -21.07 35.23 48.36
C ALA A 1245 -22.36 36.07 48.42
N SER A 1246 -23.23 35.77 49.39
CA SER A 1246 -24.04 36.72 50.17
C SER A 1246 -25.31 36.07 50.76
N ALA A 1247 -25.27 35.74 52.05
CA ALA A 1247 -26.39 35.88 52.98
C ALA A 1247 -25.93 35.56 54.42
N SER A 1248 -26.04 36.59 55.28
CA SER A 1248 -25.77 36.69 56.73
C SER A 1248 -24.35 36.46 57.23
#